data_AF-A0A3M7MV25-F1
#
_entry.id   AF-A0A3M7MV25-F1
#
_cell.length_a   1.000
_cell.length_b   1.000
_cell.length_c   1.000
_cell.angle_alpha   90.00
_cell.angle_beta   90.00
_cell.angle_gamma   90.00
#
_symmetry.space_group_name_H-M   'P 1'
#
loop_
_entity.id
_entity.type
_entity.pdbx_description
1 polymer ?
#
loop_
_entity_poly.entity_id
_entity_poly.type
_entity_poly.pdbx_seq_one_letter_code
_entity_poly.pdbx_strand_id
1 'polypeptide(L)'
;MKSLKRGLASDPAASNHTSRVFIRSTKNGRVQKVVREQYLRKDIPCSSQLCSECAATAASDASGVVPKFVLSSSPEKTKAFPRGHYIIPDTNVLLNAMDLFELPGQHFCDVIILQTVLEELRARSLPLYTRLMALVKNVDKRVYLFFNEFRRGTSVRREDGESVNDFNDRSVRRSAQWYQEHLNQVVKRKGGVPTVLVLTDDRENQRRARSEGVAVLGLREYVEGLEGGERLSDMIADNGGLGGVVDPRGSKGELFYPEYYSESKIKTGLKLGVLHQGIFHVSPYNYLEGTVKTPSFDKPLLIEGRENSNRSISGDVVVVEVLPKDQWCAASTKVVDEEELNKNESAETDEVGDVVVTETERRALQEEVRIAHSASAAAAKVQPTARVVGVIKRNWRQFVGTVDSGLDSSGRPMPVFVMPMDKRIPKVRIRTRQAGELVGKRLLATIDSWERDSRYPSGHYIRTLGDLGTKEAETEALLLEYDVQYRPFPKAVLDCLPAQGHNWKVPSSLQDPGWIGRKDLRNLLVCSIDPPGCQDIDDALHARPLPNGNFEVGVHIADVSNFVKPNNAMDAEATARGTTVYLVDKRIDMLPMLLGTNLCSLMPHVERFAFSTIWEITPDAHVVSTSFTKSVILSREGFSYEQAQKRIDDPSAQDDLTKGMRTLLALSQKLRQQRMDAGALNLSSPEVRIEADSESSDSLADVKTKAHLATNSLVEEFMLLANISVARKIQQVFPQTALLRRHATPPASNFADLAEQLKKKRGFELDVSSSKALADSLDLCVDPQHPFLNTLIRIMATRCMTSAEYFCSGSHAEPEYRHYGLASEIYTHFTSPIRRYADLLVHRQLAYAIGYSAEAGEVVDDGLRSQGKLEKVCQNLNFRHRNAQMAGRASIEYYVGQALKSRSEKAPDTKIDVEGDSEYDAAEFKLTVFEKGKEHLGVDLELFQQVKVRVSSEEKSGQREKGKRRLRMTSCAAAGIGDTGCGVTNATCVCSNVSFLYAVQACVGKVCDAEDQEATLQFAKSYCASGGIVVTLPTEISSNSSATATSSTAAQTGASASTSTDASGSASATSTSTSSAAAVPMATGVSKWLVQAAGLGFIGVLGVGGVWEL
;
A
#
# COMPACT_ATOMS: atom_id res chain seq x y z
N MET A 1 -50.94 7.07 -28.14
CA MET A 1 -51.54 5.80 -27.63
C MET A 1 -52.63 6.16 -26.62
N LYS A 2 -53.72 5.38 -26.52
CA LYS A 2 -54.80 5.67 -25.55
C LYS A 2 -54.30 5.51 -24.11
N SER A 3 -54.58 6.50 -23.26
CA SER A 3 -54.29 6.40 -21.82
C SER A 3 -55.33 5.50 -21.15
N LEU A 4 -54.90 4.39 -20.56
CA LEU A 4 -55.74 3.53 -19.72
C LEU A 4 -55.96 4.19 -18.35
N LYS A 5 -56.76 5.27 -18.33
CA LYS A 5 -57.43 5.73 -17.11
C LYS A 5 -58.47 4.66 -16.71
N ARG A 6 -58.08 3.68 -15.89
CA ARG A 6 -59.06 2.99 -15.04
C ARG A 6 -59.70 4.04 -14.12
N GLY A 7 -61.02 4.11 -14.09
CA GLY A 7 -61.74 4.96 -13.15
C GLY A 7 -61.51 4.47 -11.72
N LEU A 8 -61.23 5.38 -10.80
CA LEU A 8 -61.17 5.07 -9.36
C LEU A 8 -62.60 4.94 -8.81
N ALA A 9 -63.21 3.77 -9.03
CA ALA A 9 -64.53 3.42 -8.53
C ALA A 9 -64.42 2.44 -7.36
N SER A 10 -64.61 2.97 -6.13
CA SER A 10 -65.07 2.24 -4.93
C SER A 10 -64.54 0.82 -4.66
N ASP A 11 -63.23 0.60 -4.74
CA ASP A 11 -62.58 -0.54 -4.09
C ASP A 11 -62.07 -0.11 -2.70
N PRO A 12 -62.52 -0.73 -1.58
CA PRO A 12 -62.02 -0.40 -0.24
C PRO A 12 -60.50 -0.65 -0.06
N ALA A 13 -59.90 -1.54 -0.85
CA ALA A 13 -58.45 -1.77 -0.86
C ALA A 13 -57.65 -0.69 -1.62
N ALA A 14 -58.31 0.14 -2.44
CA ALA A 14 -57.67 1.25 -3.16
C ALA A 14 -57.07 2.33 -2.24
N SER A 15 -57.46 2.37 -0.95
CA SER A 15 -56.85 3.29 0.03
C SER A 15 -55.45 2.90 0.50
N ASN A 16 -54.94 1.73 0.11
CA ASN A 16 -53.66 1.17 0.55
C ASN A 16 -52.64 0.93 -0.58
N HIS A 17 -52.88 1.40 -1.81
CA HIS A 17 -51.89 1.34 -2.89
C HIS A 17 -51.93 2.60 -3.79
N THR A 18 -50.80 2.93 -4.40
CA THR A 18 -50.63 4.07 -5.31
C THR A 18 -49.65 3.73 -6.42
N SER A 19 -49.67 4.44 -7.56
CA SER A 19 -48.77 4.18 -8.68
C SER A 19 -47.68 5.25 -8.79
N ARG A 20 -46.40 4.88 -8.58
CA ARG A 20 -45.22 5.74 -8.80
C ARG A 20 -44.87 5.70 -10.28
N VAL A 21 -44.97 6.84 -10.97
CA VAL A 21 -44.78 6.96 -12.42
C VAL A 21 -43.58 7.86 -12.69
N PHE A 22 -42.61 7.39 -13.48
CA PHE A 22 -41.43 8.16 -13.83
C PHE A 22 -40.93 7.85 -15.25
N ILE A 23 -40.07 8.72 -15.78
CA ILE A 23 -39.44 8.55 -17.09
C ILE A 23 -37.99 8.15 -16.88
N ARG A 24 -37.52 7.15 -17.63
CA ARG A 24 -36.15 6.65 -17.57
C ARG A 24 -35.55 6.61 -18.98
N SER A 25 -34.45 7.33 -19.19
CA SER A 25 -33.59 7.12 -20.34
C SER A 25 -32.74 5.86 -20.15
N THR A 26 -32.74 4.98 -21.14
CA THR A 26 -31.87 3.80 -21.19
C THR A 26 -30.45 4.18 -21.61
N LYS A 27 -29.46 3.30 -21.38
CA LYS A 27 -28.07 3.48 -21.85
C LYS A 27 -27.97 3.72 -23.37
N ASN A 28 -28.98 3.27 -24.13
CA ASN A 28 -29.02 3.36 -25.59
C ASN A 28 -29.85 4.58 -26.06
N GLY A 29 -30.06 5.59 -25.21
CA GLY A 29 -30.80 6.82 -25.52
C GLY A 29 -32.32 6.69 -25.62
N ARG A 30 -32.87 5.48 -25.68
CA ARG A 30 -34.34 5.27 -25.72
C ARG A 30 -34.97 5.69 -24.40
N VAL A 31 -35.96 6.57 -24.47
CA VAL A 31 -36.77 7.04 -23.34
C VAL A 31 -37.92 6.06 -23.07
N GLN A 32 -38.09 5.63 -21.83
CA GLN A 32 -39.15 4.71 -21.40
C GLN A 32 -39.95 5.29 -20.24
N LYS A 33 -41.29 5.19 -20.30
CA LYS A 33 -42.17 5.48 -19.16
C LYS A 33 -42.28 4.24 -18.29
N VAL A 34 -41.83 4.35 -17.04
CA VAL A 34 -41.93 3.29 -16.03
C VAL A 34 -43.10 3.58 -15.10
N VAL A 35 -43.90 2.56 -14.83
CA VAL A 35 -44.97 2.58 -13.82
C VAL A 35 -44.65 1.49 -12.81
N ARG A 36 -44.74 1.80 -11.52
CA ARG A 36 -44.60 0.85 -10.41
C ARG A 36 -45.76 1.01 -9.44
N GLU A 37 -46.18 -0.09 -8.85
CA GLU A 37 -47.11 -0.10 -7.73
C GLU A 37 -46.34 0.13 -6.43
N GLN A 38 -46.92 0.90 -5.52
CA GLN A 38 -46.37 1.30 -4.22
C GLN A 38 -47.45 1.07 -3.17
N TYR A 39 -47.21 0.11 -2.28
CA TYR A 39 -48.16 -0.29 -1.24
C TYR A 39 -47.96 0.53 0.03
N LEU A 40 -49.05 1.00 0.62
CA LEU A 40 -49.07 1.91 1.76
C LEU A 40 -49.48 1.17 3.03
N ARG A 41 -48.46 0.83 3.83
CA ARG A 41 -48.49 0.05 5.07
C ARG A 41 -48.81 0.90 6.31
N LYS A 42 -49.24 0.22 7.38
CA LYS A 42 -49.50 0.78 8.73
C LYS A 42 -48.61 0.18 9.83
N ASP A 43 -47.94 -0.93 9.52
CA ASP A 43 -47.19 -1.83 10.39
C ASP A 43 -45.67 -1.59 10.37
N ILE A 44 -45.20 -0.52 9.72
CA ILE A 44 -43.81 -0.05 9.76
C ILE A 44 -43.58 0.68 11.10
N PRO A 45 -42.80 0.15 12.05
CA PRO A 45 -42.67 0.71 13.39
C PRO A 45 -41.83 2.00 13.41
N CYS A 46 -41.91 2.77 14.49
CA CYS A 46 -41.07 3.95 14.70
C CYS A 46 -39.69 3.64 15.33
N SER A 47 -39.47 2.41 15.82
CA SER A 47 -38.26 1.90 16.49
C SER A 47 -37.84 2.60 17.80
N SER A 48 -38.67 3.51 18.34
CA SER A 48 -38.44 4.12 19.66
C SER A 48 -38.88 3.20 20.79
N GLN A 49 -37.97 2.92 21.73
CA GLN A 49 -38.23 2.16 22.96
C GLN A 49 -39.33 2.77 23.86
N LEU A 50 -39.78 4.00 23.57
CA LEU A 50 -40.91 4.65 24.25
C LEU A 50 -42.28 4.22 23.68
N CYS A 51 -42.33 3.61 22.48
CA CYS A 51 -43.58 3.36 21.75
C CYS A 51 -44.04 1.90 21.87
N SER A 52 -44.95 1.64 22.83
CA SER A 52 -45.57 0.33 23.02
C SER A 52 -46.52 -0.07 21.88
N GLU A 53 -47.21 0.89 21.24
CA GLU A 53 -48.14 0.62 20.13
C GLU A 53 -47.42 0.01 18.92
N CYS A 54 -46.29 0.59 18.52
CA CYS A 54 -45.48 0.02 17.44
C CYS A 54 -44.88 -1.34 17.84
N ALA A 55 -44.49 -1.55 19.09
CA ALA A 55 -43.98 -2.84 19.54
C ALA A 55 -45.04 -3.96 19.49
N ALA A 56 -46.31 -3.63 19.74
CA ALA A 56 -47.43 -4.57 19.64
C ALA A 56 -47.93 -4.80 18.18
N THR A 57 -47.52 -3.96 17.22
CA THR A 57 -48.01 -4.01 15.82
C THR A 57 -46.90 -4.23 14.78
N ALA A 58 -45.65 -4.40 15.21
CA ALA A 58 -44.53 -4.70 14.33
C ALA A 58 -44.65 -6.11 13.73
N ALA A 59 -44.69 -6.19 12.40
CA ALA A 59 -44.63 -7.46 11.69
C ALA A 59 -43.26 -8.15 11.90
N SER A 60 -43.27 -9.47 12.01
CA SER A 60 -42.06 -10.29 11.92
C SER A 60 -41.49 -10.29 10.49
N ASP A 61 -40.19 -10.56 10.39
CA ASP A 61 -39.52 -10.80 9.11
C ASP A 61 -39.73 -12.25 8.60
N ALA A 62 -39.11 -12.58 7.46
CA ALA A 62 -39.21 -13.90 6.84
C ALA A 62 -38.57 -15.05 7.65
N SER A 63 -37.81 -14.74 8.72
CA SER A 63 -37.29 -15.71 9.69
C SER A 63 -38.16 -15.83 10.95
N GLY A 64 -39.28 -15.10 11.01
CA GLY A 64 -40.18 -15.05 12.17
C GLY A 64 -39.72 -14.09 13.27
N VAL A 65 -38.61 -13.37 13.07
CA VAL A 65 -38.05 -12.46 14.09
C VAL A 65 -38.73 -11.10 14.02
N VAL A 66 -39.17 -10.57 15.17
CA VAL A 66 -39.69 -9.21 15.28
C VAL A 66 -38.52 -8.21 15.36
N PRO A 67 -38.50 -7.13 14.55
CA PRO A 67 -37.42 -6.13 14.59
C PRO A 67 -37.22 -5.52 15.98
N LYS A 68 -35.97 -5.49 16.44
CA LYS A 68 -35.60 -4.85 17.72
C LYS A 68 -35.70 -3.33 17.62
N PHE A 69 -36.19 -2.69 18.69
CA PHE A 69 -36.39 -1.25 18.77
C PHE A 69 -35.09 -0.58 19.23
N VAL A 70 -34.39 0.08 18.30
CA VAL A 70 -33.01 0.53 18.52
C VAL A 70 -32.89 1.94 19.10
N LEU A 71 -33.88 2.82 18.90
CA LEU A 71 -33.79 4.22 19.34
C LEU A 71 -34.08 4.32 20.86
N SER A 72 -33.17 4.98 21.57
CA SER A 72 -33.12 5.03 23.03
C SER A 72 -34.36 5.64 23.67
N SER A 73 -34.75 5.10 24.83
CA SER A 73 -35.74 5.72 25.73
C SER A 73 -35.22 6.98 26.47
N SER A 74 -33.91 7.24 26.39
CA SER A 74 -33.24 8.46 26.81
C SER A 74 -32.13 8.80 25.79
N PRO A 75 -32.46 9.53 24.71
CA PRO A 75 -31.46 9.96 23.74
C PRO A 75 -30.55 11.07 24.29
N GLU A 76 -29.52 11.41 23.50
CA GLU A 76 -28.61 12.54 23.73
C GLU A 76 -29.38 13.83 24.07
N LYS A 77 -28.86 14.62 25.01
CA LYS A 77 -29.42 15.90 25.47
C LYS A 77 -28.41 17.02 25.23
N THR A 78 -28.90 18.19 24.81
CA THR A 78 -28.07 19.38 24.59
C THR A 78 -28.67 20.59 25.29
N LYS A 79 -27.95 21.72 25.28
CA LYS A 79 -28.46 23.01 25.76
C LYS A 79 -29.75 23.43 25.02
N ALA A 80 -29.86 23.11 23.73
CA ALA A 80 -31.06 23.35 22.92
C ALA A 80 -32.17 22.31 23.18
N PHE A 81 -31.81 21.05 23.46
CA PHE A 81 -32.75 19.94 23.63
C PHE A 81 -32.60 19.26 25.00
N PRO A 82 -33.02 19.89 26.11
CA PRO A 82 -32.85 19.35 27.47
C PRO A 82 -33.69 18.09 27.77
N ARG A 83 -34.73 17.83 26.96
CA ARG A 83 -35.52 16.57 26.97
C ARG A 83 -34.91 15.46 26.11
N GLY A 84 -33.85 15.79 25.37
CA GLY A 84 -33.19 14.97 24.37
C GLY A 84 -33.90 15.00 23.01
N HIS A 85 -33.22 14.51 21.98
CA HIS A 85 -33.69 14.59 20.59
C HIS A 85 -33.36 13.34 19.76
N TYR A 86 -34.12 13.13 18.69
CA TYR A 86 -33.81 12.17 17.62
C TYR A 86 -33.45 12.94 16.34
N ILE A 87 -32.47 12.46 15.59
CA ILE A 87 -31.92 13.16 14.41
C ILE A 87 -32.48 12.54 13.11
N ILE A 88 -33.04 13.36 12.23
CA ILE A 88 -33.35 13.01 10.83
C ILE A 88 -32.41 13.83 9.93
N PRO A 89 -31.34 13.22 9.39
CA PRO A 89 -30.43 13.92 8.49
C PRO A 89 -30.96 13.90 7.04
N ASP A 90 -30.78 15.02 6.36
CA ASP A 90 -31.00 15.20 4.93
C ASP A 90 -29.85 14.59 4.09
N THR A 91 -30.08 14.35 2.80
CA THR A 91 -29.11 13.72 1.89
C THR A 91 -27.80 14.52 1.83
N ASN A 92 -27.88 15.86 1.81
CA ASN A 92 -26.69 16.71 1.72
C ASN A 92 -25.83 16.65 3.00
N VAL A 93 -26.44 16.49 4.18
CA VAL A 93 -25.71 16.32 5.45
C VAL A 93 -24.93 15.00 5.47
N LEU A 94 -25.53 13.92 4.96
CA LEU A 94 -24.85 12.61 4.85
C LEU A 94 -23.79 12.57 3.74
N LEU A 95 -23.87 13.46 2.74
CA LEU A 95 -22.84 13.61 1.72
C LEU A 95 -21.62 14.37 2.24
N ASN A 96 -21.85 15.45 3.01
CA ASN A 96 -20.80 16.36 3.48
C ASN A 96 -20.12 15.92 4.79
N ALA A 97 -20.73 15.01 5.56
CA ALA A 97 -20.28 14.72 6.92
C ALA A 97 -20.57 13.29 7.43
N MET A 98 -20.54 12.28 6.56
CA MET A 98 -20.69 10.86 6.98
C MET A 98 -19.72 10.49 8.11
N ASP A 99 -18.51 11.02 8.08
CA ASP A 99 -17.44 10.75 9.04
C ASP A 99 -17.79 11.23 10.47
N LEU A 100 -18.64 12.25 10.65
CA LEU A 100 -19.20 12.63 11.96
C LEU A 100 -20.18 11.58 12.52
N PHE A 101 -20.98 10.92 11.65
CA PHE A 101 -21.91 9.87 12.08
C PHE A 101 -21.19 8.56 12.43
N GLU A 102 -20.00 8.32 11.87
CA GLU A 102 -19.17 7.14 12.15
C GLU A 102 -18.30 7.26 13.41
N LEU A 103 -18.14 8.46 13.99
CA LEU A 103 -17.32 8.68 15.20
C LEU A 103 -17.76 7.78 16.39
N PRO A 104 -16.86 7.01 17.00
CA PRO A 104 -17.15 6.33 18.27
C PRO A 104 -17.32 7.37 19.39
N GLY A 105 -18.46 7.36 20.08
CA GLY A 105 -18.77 8.35 21.12
C GLY A 105 -20.27 8.64 21.26
N GLN A 106 -20.62 9.52 22.21
CA GLN A 106 -22.00 9.79 22.62
C GLN A 106 -22.82 10.60 21.61
N HIS A 107 -22.16 11.39 20.76
CA HIS A 107 -22.81 12.24 19.76
C HIS A 107 -23.38 11.44 18.58
N PHE A 108 -24.41 11.98 17.92
CA PHE A 108 -25.02 11.39 16.71
C PHE A 108 -25.48 9.93 16.91
N CYS A 109 -25.93 9.57 18.11
CA CYS A 109 -26.29 8.18 18.40
C CYS A 109 -27.68 7.76 17.91
N ASP A 110 -28.72 8.53 18.18
CA ASP A 110 -30.12 8.18 17.91
C ASP A 110 -30.60 8.82 16.60
N VAL A 111 -30.38 8.12 15.49
CA VAL A 111 -30.53 8.66 14.11
C VAL A 111 -31.58 7.87 13.32
N ILE A 112 -32.48 8.59 12.64
CA ILE A 112 -33.55 8.05 11.81
C ILE A 112 -33.22 8.36 10.35
N ILE A 113 -32.76 7.36 9.61
CA ILE A 113 -32.52 7.44 8.17
C ILE A 113 -33.82 7.15 7.43
N LEU A 114 -34.23 8.05 6.55
CA LEU A 114 -35.43 7.88 5.72
C LEU A 114 -35.11 7.12 4.43
N GLN A 115 -36.05 6.31 3.95
CA GLN A 115 -35.91 5.62 2.66
C GLN A 115 -35.67 6.59 1.49
N THR A 116 -36.32 7.76 1.47
CA THR A 116 -36.07 8.78 0.42
C THR A 116 -34.61 9.25 0.39
N VAL A 117 -34.07 9.55 1.57
CA VAL A 117 -32.66 9.96 1.75
C VAL A 117 -31.70 8.82 1.38
N LEU A 118 -32.02 7.58 1.76
CA LEU A 118 -31.23 6.40 1.39
C LEU A 118 -31.25 6.11 -0.13
N GLU A 119 -32.40 6.26 -0.79
CA GLU A 119 -32.54 6.10 -2.25
C GLU A 119 -31.77 7.19 -3.01
N GLU A 120 -31.79 8.44 -2.55
CA GLU A 120 -31.03 9.54 -3.16
C GLU A 120 -29.51 9.39 -2.91
N LEU A 121 -29.10 9.09 -1.68
CA LEU A 121 -27.70 8.83 -1.35
C LEU A 121 -27.14 7.67 -2.19
N ARG A 122 -27.92 6.61 -2.40
CA ARG A 122 -27.56 5.49 -3.29
C ARG A 122 -27.42 5.91 -4.76
N ALA A 123 -28.20 6.88 -5.21
CA ALA A 123 -28.14 7.40 -6.57
C ALA A 123 -26.94 8.35 -6.79
N ARG A 124 -26.57 9.14 -5.76
CA ARG A 124 -25.44 10.08 -5.81
C ARG A 124 -24.09 9.45 -5.46
N SER A 125 -24.03 8.59 -4.44
CA SER A 125 -22.80 7.94 -3.96
C SER A 125 -23.05 6.55 -3.37
N LEU A 126 -22.85 5.52 -4.20
CA LEU A 126 -22.91 4.12 -3.77
C LEU A 126 -21.91 3.77 -2.62
N PRO A 127 -20.69 4.34 -2.56
CA PRO A 127 -19.80 4.17 -1.40
C PRO A 127 -20.42 4.69 -0.09
N LEU A 128 -20.99 5.90 -0.08
CA LEU A 128 -21.60 6.49 1.12
C LEU A 128 -22.88 5.74 1.53
N TYR A 129 -23.68 5.26 0.57
CA TYR A 129 -24.77 4.31 0.86
C TYR A 129 -24.24 3.03 1.53
N THR A 130 -23.08 2.52 1.12
CA THR A 130 -22.50 1.29 1.68
C THR A 130 -21.97 1.53 3.11
N ARG A 131 -21.31 2.67 3.35
CA ARG A 131 -20.93 3.15 4.70
C ARG A 131 -22.16 3.26 5.62
N LEU A 132 -23.20 3.96 5.18
CA LEU A 132 -24.44 4.13 5.95
C LEU A 132 -25.16 2.80 6.24
N MET A 133 -25.17 1.87 5.27
CA MET A 133 -25.72 0.52 5.48
C MET A 133 -24.86 -0.38 6.40
N ALA A 134 -23.57 -0.06 6.59
CA ALA A 134 -22.75 -0.66 7.65
C ALA A 134 -23.06 0.00 9.01
N LEU A 135 -23.26 1.32 9.05
CA LEU A 135 -23.63 2.05 10.25
C LEU A 135 -25.00 1.61 10.82
N VAL A 136 -26.00 1.38 9.96
CA VAL A 136 -27.31 0.79 10.31
C VAL A 136 -27.22 -0.64 10.85
N LYS A 137 -26.11 -1.35 10.61
CA LYS A 137 -25.82 -2.68 11.17
C LYS A 137 -24.94 -2.64 12.42
N ASN A 138 -24.40 -1.46 12.79
CA ASN A 138 -23.60 -1.32 13.99
C ASN A 138 -24.50 -1.42 15.23
N VAL A 139 -23.97 -1.96 16.32
CA VAL A 139 -24.65 -2.07 17.62
C VAL A 139 -24.38 -0.82 18.47
N ASP A 140 -23.23 -0.17 18.29
CA ASP A 140 -22.77 0.95 19.12
C ASP A 140 -23.49 2.28 18.78
N LYS A 141 -23.98 2.41 17.54
CA LYS A 141 -24.78 3.55 17.05
C LYS A 141 -26.21 3.10 16.79
N ARG A 142 -27.18 3.88 17.27
CA ARG A 142 -28.62 3.55 17.23
C ARG A 142 -29.28 4.13 15.98
N VAL A 143 -28.80 3.69 14.81
CA VAL A 143 -29.27 4.18 13.51
C VAL A 143 -30.40 3.30 12.98
N TYR A 144 -31.59 3.88 12.81
CA TYR A 144 -32.78 3.17 12.32
C TYR A 144 -33.13 3.58 10.88
N LEU A 145 -33.37 2.60 10.01
CA LEU A 145 -33.90 2.82 8.66
C LEU A 145 -35.44 2.77 8.66
N PHE A 146 -36.07 3.91 8.39
CA PHE A 146 -37.53 4.08 8.36
C PHE A 146 -38.05 4.24 6.92
N PHE A 147 -38.97 3.35 6.54
CA PHE A 147 -39.54 3.27 5.19
C PHE A 147 -40.68 4.29 4.97
N ASN A 148 -40.33 5.57 4.89
CA ASN A 148 -41.28 6.68 4.80
C ASN A 148 -42.15 6.67 3.53
N GLU A 149 -41.64 6.23 2.36
CA GLU A 149 -42.46 6.07 1.15
C GLU A 149 -43.51 4.96 1.27
N PHE A 150 -43.26 3.93 2.07
CA PHE A 150 -44.18 2.80 2.24
C PHE A 150 -45.15 2.98 3.41
N ARG A 151 -44.95 3.94 4.33
CA ARG A 151 -45.88 4.16 5.46
C ARG A 151 -46.97 5.18 5.11
N ARG A 152 -48.24 4.80 5.27
CA ARG A 152 -49.42 5.60 4.92
C ARG A 152 -49.52 6.97 5.63
N GLY A 153 -48.85 7.15 6.77
CA GLY A 153 -48.83 8.44 7.50
C GLY A 153 -47.81 9.47 6.99
N THR A 154 -46.79 9.02 6.26
CA THR A 154 -45.63 9.83 5.82
C THR A 154 -45.47 9.91 4.31
N SER A 155 -46.01 8.95 3.55
CA SER A 155 -45.93 8.93 2.09
C SER A 155 -46.58 10.18 1.47
N VAL A 156 -45.75 11.02 0.84
CA VAL A 156 -46.18 12.18 0.04
C VAL A 156 -46.33 11.84 -1.45
N ARG A 157 -47.07 12.67 -2.19
CA ARG A 157 -47.16 12.62 -3.67
C ARG A 157 -46.51 13.86 -4.24
N ARG A 158 -45.73 13.69 -5.32
CA ARG A 158 -45.11 14.82 -6.04
C ARG A 158 -46.19 15.69 -6.69
N GLU A 159 -46.01 16.99 -6.58
CA GLU A 159 -46.94 18.01 -7.08
C GLU A 159 -46.55 18.47 -8.50
N ASP A 160 -47.51 19.01 -9.25
CA ASP A 160 -47.28 19.42 -10.63
C ASP A 160 -46.34 20.65 -10.68
N GLY A 161 -45.18 20.48 -11.32
CA GLY A 161 -44.13 21.49 -11.39
C GLY A 161 -43.08 21.42 -10.26
N GLU A 162 -43.33 20.67 -9.19
CA GLU A 162 -42.38 20.46 -8.08
C GLU A 162 -41.10 19.78 -8.57
N SER A 163 -39.91 20.17 -8.08
CA SER A 163 -38.65 19.51 -8.42
C SER A 163 -38.52 18.13 -7.74
N VAL A 164 -37.42 17.40 -7.98
CA VAL A 164 -37.14 16.17 -7.22
C VAL A 164 -36.57 16.49 -5.83
N ASN A 165 -35.88 17.64 -5.68
CA ASN A 165 -35.32 18.09 -4.41
C ASN A 165 -36.46 18.51 -3.47
N ASP A 166 -37.31 19.44 -3.90
CA ASP A 166 -38.47 19.92 -3.13
C ASP A 166 -39.36 18.77 -2.62
N PHE A 167 -39.55 17.74 -3.46
CA PHE A 167 -40.30 16.53 -3.12
C PHE A 167 -39.61 15.71 -2.02
N ASN A 168 -38.28 15.51 -2.12
CA ASN A 168 -37.49 14.85 -1.09
C ASN A 168 -37.52 15.65 0.22
N ASP A 169 -37.26 16.96 0.17
CA ASP A 169 -37.30 17.89 1.30
C ASP A 169 -38.64 17.83 2.04
N ARG A 170 -39.74 17.85 1.28
CA ARG A 170 -41.11 17.77 1.81
C ARG A 170 -41.43 16.40 2.41
N SER A 171 -40.85 15.33 1.86
CA SER A 171 -40.91 13.99 2.47
C SER A 171 -40.13 13.91 3.78
N VAL A 172 -38.97 14.58 3.89
CA VAL A 172 -38.19 14.70 5.14
C VAL A 172 -39.01 15.44 6.20
N ARG A 173 -39.49 16.66 5.89
CA ARG A 173 -40.30 17.48 6.81
C ARG A 173 -41.57 16.77 7.26
N ARG A 174 -42.31 16.13 6.34
CA ARG A 174 -43.53 15.38 6.68
C ARG A 174 -43.24 14.15 7.55
N SER A 175 -42.08 13.50 7.37
CA SER A 175 -41.66 12.38 8.22
C SER A 175 -41.30 12.84 9.63
N ALA A 176 -40.60 13.98 9.77
CA ALA A 176 -40.26 14.58 11.06
C ALA A 176 -41.53 15.02 11.83
N GLN A 177 -42.45 15.71 11.16
CA GLN A 177 -43.76 16.08 11.70
C GLN A 177 -44.51 14.83 12.21
N TRP A 178 -44.63 13.79 11.39
CA TRP A 178 -45.32 12.56 11.79
C TRP A 178 -44.68 11.88 13.01
N TYR A 179 -43.34 11.81 13.07
CA TYR A 179 -42.64 11.25 14.22
C TYR A 179 -42.92 12.05 15.50
N GLN A 180 -42.95 13.38 15.43
CA GLN A 180 -43.24 14.24 16.59
C GLN A 180 -44.71 14.12 17.03
N GLU A 181 -45.66 14.08 16.10
CA GLU A 181 -47.09 13.84 16.35
C GLU A 181 -47.32 12.46 17.00
N HIS A 182 -46.72 11.41 16.44
CA HIS A 182 -46.86 10.03 16.91
C HIS A 182 -46.29 9.82 18.32
N LEU A 183 -45.08 10.33 18.61
CA LEU A 183 -44.50 10.22 19.94
C LEU A 183 -45.35 10.95 20.99
N ASN A 184 -45.86 12.14 20.69
CA ASN A 184 -46.75 12.89 21.59
C ASN A 184 -48.08 12.14 21.88
N GLN A 185 -48.58 11.34 20.93
CA GLN A 185 -49.82 10.57 21.10
C GLN A 185 -49.63 9.30 21.95
N VAL A 186 -48.55 8.54 21.71
CA VAL A 186 -48.35 7.23 22.36
C VAL A 186 -47.68 7.35 23.73
N VAL A 187 -46.74 8.30 23.90
CA VAL A 187 -45.82 8.32 25.04
C VAL A 187 -46.37 9.16 26.21
N LYS A 188 -47.17 8.55 27.07
CA LYS A 188 -47.77 9.17 28.28
C LYS A 188 -46.76 9.36 29.43
N ARG A 189 -45.62 10.01 29.18
CA ARG A 189 -44.49 10.20 30.13
C ARG A 189 -44.54 11.57 30.79
N LYS A 190 -44.47 11.62 32.14
CA LYS A 190 -44.47 12.87 32.93
C LYS A 190 -43.32 13.85 32.60
N GLY A 191 -42.25 13.40 31.95
CA GLY A 191 -41.12 14.24 31.51
C GLY A 191 -41.23 14.77 30.07
N GLY A 192 -42.31 14.45 29.35
CA GLY A 192 -42.44 14.72 27.91
C GLY A 192 -41.73 13.69 27.02
N VAL A 193 -41.65 14.02 25.73
CA VAL A 193 -41.03 13.22 24.65
C VAL A 193 -39.77 13.92 24.12
N PRO A 194 -38.84 13.20 23.46
CA PRO A 194 -37.74 13.84 22.76
C PRO A 194 -38.22 14.67 21.56
N THR A 195 -37.45 15.68 21.21
CA THR A 195 -37.66 16.52 20.01
C THR A 195 -37.18 15.78 18.76
N VAL A 196 -37.92 15.88 17.66
CA VAL A 196 -37.52 15.30 16.36
C VAL A 196 -36.88 16.40 15.53
N LEU A 197 -35.56 16.35 15.40
CA LEU A 197 -34.73 17.36 14.74
C LEU A 197 -34.41 16.96 13.30
N VAL A 198 -34.72 17.82 12.34
CA VAL A 198 -34.18 17.74 10.98
C VAL A 198 -32.82 18.44 10.93
N LEU A 199 -31.81 17.77 10.37
CA LEU A 199 -30.54 18.41 9.98
C LEU A 199 -30.51 18.56 8.45
N THR A 200 -30.45 19.80 7.97
CA THR A 200 -30.27 20.13 6.55
C THR A 200 -29.56 21.48 6.42
N ASP A 201 -28.65 21.58 5.45
CA ASP A 201 -27.96 22.84 5.12
C ASP A 201 -28.69 23.63 4.01
N ASP A 202 -29.80 23.10 3.48
CA ASP A 202 -30.65 23.83 2.52
C ASP A 202 -31.46 24.92 3.24
N ARG A 203 -31.17 26.18 2.89
CA ARG A 203 -31.77 27.38 3.50
C ARG A 203 -33.29 27.49 3.25
N GLU A 204 -33.80 26.99 2.13
CA GLU A 204 -35.22 27.02 1.81
C GLU A 204 -35.95 25.87 2.53
N ASN A 205 -35.34 24.70 2.64
CA ASN A 205 -35.87 23.61 3.47
C ASN A 205 -35.92 24.00 4.95
N GLN A 206 -34.87 24.64 5.49
CA GLN A 206 -34.87 25.25 6.82
C GLN A 206 -36.01 26.26 7.00
N ARG A 207 -36.20 27.18 6.03
CA ARG A 207 -37.26 28.20 6.07
C ARG A 207 -38.66 27.57 6.10
N ARG A 208 -38.90 26.56 5.26
CA ARG A 208 -40.18 25.82 5.21
C ARG A 208 -40.43 25.04 6.49
N ALA A 209 -39.45 24.28 6.98
CA ALA A 209 -39.54 23.53 8.24
C ALA A 209 -39.89 24.43 9.43
N ARG A 210 -39.24 25.60 9.57
CA ARG A 210 -39.56 26.60 10.61
C ARG A 210 -40.99 27.12 10.49
N SER A 211 -41.51 27.33 9.28
CA SER A 211 -42.92 27.74 9.07
C SER A 211 -43.95 26.63 9.33
N GLU A 212 -43.54 25.36 9.24
CA GLU A 212 -44.38 24.18 9.49
C GLU A 212 -44.30 23.69 10.95
N GLY A 213 -43.54 24.38 11.82
CA GLY A 213 -43.35 24.01 13.23
C GLY A 213 -42.42 22.81 13.45
N VAL A 214 -41.65 22.41 12.43
CA VAL A 214 -40.66 21.32 12.50
C VAL A 214 -39.34 21.86 13.04
N ALA A 215 -38.76 21.21 14.05
CA ALA A 215 -37.45 21.58 14.58
C ALA A 215 -36.36 21.30 13.54
N VAL A 216 -35.58 22.32 13.20
CA VAL A 216 -34.53 22.25 12.17
C VAL A 216 -33.33 23.11 12.52
N LEU A 217 -32.13 22.58 12.28
CA LEU A 217 -30.84 23.27 12.42
C LEU A 217 -29.96 22.96 11.19
N GLY A 218 -29.04 23.86 10.89
CA GLY A 218 -27.90 23.56 10.00
C GLY A 218 -26.92 22.59 10.66
N LEU A 219 -26.09 21.89 9.89
CA LEU A 219 -25.12 20.93 10.44
C LEU A 219 -24.11 21.63 11.37
N ARG A 220 -23.52 22.74 10.94
CA ARG A 220 -22.54 23.52 11.75
C ARG A 220 -23.19 24.10 13.00
N GLU A 221 -24.40 24.65 12.89
CA GLU A 221 -25.22 25.18 14.00
C GLU A 221 -25.53 24.09 15.06
N TYR A 222 -25.83 22.86 14.62
CA TYR A 222 -26.01 21.72 15.52
C TYR A 222 -24.70 21.30 16.19
N VAL A 223 -23.61 21.17 15.44
CA VAL A 223 -22.31 20.70 15.94
C VAL A 223 -21.70 21.68 16.94
N GLU A 224 -21.75 22.99 16.68
CA GLU A 224 -21.28 24.02 17.63
C GLU A 224 -22.13 24.08 18.91
N GLY A 225 -23.35 23.50 18.89
CA GLY A 225 -24.21 23.31 20.07
C GLY A 225 -23.89 22.08 20.94
N LEU A 226 -22.96 21.22 20.53
CA LEU A 226 -22.54 20.01 21.25
C LEU A 226 -21.42 20.28 22.26
N GLU A 227 -21.29 19.41 23.26
CA GLU A 227 -20.10 19.36 24.11
C GLU A 227 -18.89 18.93 23.25
N GLY A 228 -17.80 19.72 23.28
CA GLY A 228 -16.68 19.53 22.36
C GLY A 228 -16.93 19.98 20.91
N GLY A 229 -18.03 20.69 20.63
CA GLY A 229 -18.44 21.13 19.29
C GLY A 229 -17.38 21.89 18.48
N GLU A 230 -16.48 22.62 19.15
CA GLU A 230 -15.34 23.30 18.52
C GLU A 230 -14.38 22.33 17.82
N ARG A 231 -14.14 21.15 18.39
CA ARG A 231 -13.27 20.11 17.81
C ARG A 231 -13.98 19.31 16.72
N LEU A 232 -15.28 19.08 16.87
CA LEU A 232 -16.12 18.42 15.87
C LEU A 232 -16.35 19.28 14.62
N SER A 233 -16.23 20.61 14.75
CA SER A 233 -16.38 21.57 13.64
C SER A 233 -15.28 21.45 12.57
N ASP A 234 -14.09 20.97 12.95
CA ASP A 234 -12.96 20.72 12.03
C ASP A 234 -13.16 19.46 11.16
N MET A 235 -14.22 18.68 11.44
CA MET A 235 -14.63 17.48 10.66
C MET A 235 -15.80 17.72 9.70
N ILE A 236 -16.23 18.97 9.53
CA ILE A 236 -17.25 19.34 8.56
C ILE A 236 -16.54 19.74 7.27
N ALA A 237 -16.84 19.05 6.15
CA ALA A 237 -16.29 19.40 4.85
C ALA A 237 -16.51 20.90 4.54
N ASP A 238 -15.41 21.62 4.26
CA ASP A 238 -15.46 23.06 4.04
C ASP A 238 -15.89 23.38 2.60
N ASN A 239 -17.17 23.13 2.34
CA ASN A 239 -17.86 23.56 1.13
C ASN A 239 -17.88 25.10 1.08
N GLY A 240 -16.80 25.68 0.54
CA GLY A 240 -16.63 27.10 0.30
C GLY A 240 -17.90 27.68 -0.30
N GLY A 241 -18.56 28.54 0.47
CA GLY A 241 -20.02 28.63 0.39
C GLY A 241 -20.56 28.97 -0.99
N LEU A 242 -21.46 28.12 -1.51
CA LEU A 242 -22.32 28.34 -2.70
C LEU A 242 -23.33 29.53 -2.54
N GLY A 243 -23.04 30.43 -1.61
CA GLY A 243 -23.73 31.68 -1.34
C GLY A 243 -22.82 32.71 -0.64
N GLY A 244 -21.50 32.58 -0.79
CA GLY A 244 -20.58 33.69 -0.61
C GLY A 244 -20.81 34.72 -1.71
N VAL A 245 -20.71 36.00 -1.40
CA VAL A 245 -20.95 37.06 -2.38
C VAL A 245 -19.80 37.07 -3.37
N VAL A 246 -20.06 36.64 -4.61
CA VAL A 246 -19.22 37.00 -5.75
C VAL A 246 -19.32 38.51 -5.90
N ASP A 247 -18.28 39.25 -5.47
CA ASP A 247 -18.20 40.68 -5.79
C ASP A 247 -18.14 40.80 -7.32
N PRO A 248 -19.10 41.50 -7.97
CA PRO A 248 -19.12 41.65 -9.42
C PRO A 248 -17.90 42.41 -10.00
N ARG A 249 -16.95 42.83 -9.15
CA ARG A 249 -15.71 43.52 -9.51
C ARG A 249 -14.43 42.73 -9.18
N GLY A 250 -14.54 41.43 -8.90
CA GLY A 250 -13.38 40.52 -8.84
C GLY A 250 -12.59 40.48 -10.15
N SER A 251 -11.26 40.42 -10.05
CA SER A 251 -10.35 40.42 -11.21
C SER A 251 -10.52 39.18 -12.10
N LYS A 252 -10.29 39.33 -13.41
CA LYS A 252 -10.12 38.21 -14.35
C LYS A 252 -8.71 37.62 -14.22
N GLY A 253 -8.42 36.97 -13.10
CA GLY A 253 -7.24 36.13 -12.99
C GLY A 253 -7.33 34.89 -13.88
N GLU A 254 -6.17 34.33 -14.26
CA GLU A 254 -6.11 33.11 -15.07
C GLU A 254 -6.22 31.86 -14.16
N LEU A 255 -6.94 30.83 -14.61
CA LEU A 255 -7.25 29.65 -13.80
C LEU A 255 -6.15 28.59 -13.93
N PHE A 256 -5.67 28.04 -12.81
CA PHE A 256 -4.63 27.01 -12.77
C PHE A 256 -4.95 25.74 -13.58
N TYR A 257 -6.23 25.39 -13.74
CA TYR A 257 -6.64 24.13 -14.34
C TYR A 257 -7.85 24.26 -15.28
N PRO A 258 -7.84 23.60 -16.46
CA PRO A 258 -8.95 23.65 -17.42
C PRO A 258 -10.23 22.96 -16.90
N GLU A 259 -11.37 23.36 -17.46
CA GLU A 259 -12.66 22.77 -17.14
C GLU A 259 -12.79 21.34 -17.69
N TYR A 260 -13.39 20.43 -16.91
CA TYR A 260 -13.68 19.08 -17.38
C TYR A 260 -14.77 19.10 -18.45
N TYR A 261 -14.67 18.20 -19.43
CA TYR A 261 -15.68 18.03 -20.46
C TYR A 261 -16.97 17.48 -19.86
N SER A 262 -18.13 18.00 -20.30
CA SER A 262 -19.43 17.50 -19.86
C SER A 262 -19.61 16.01 -20.17
N GLU A 263 -20.38 15.29 -19.34
CA GLU A 263 -20.59 13.85 -19.51
C GLU A 263 -21.01 13.47 -20.94
N SER A 264 -21.84 14.30 -21.58
CA SER A 264 -22.30 14.09 -22.95
C SER A 264 -21.16 14.18 -23.97
N LYS A 265 -20.22 15.12 -23.80
CA LYS A 265 -19.02 15.24 -24.63
C LYS A 265 -18.07 14.05 -24.39
N ILE A 266 -17.84 13.67 -23.13
CA ILE A 266 -17.03 12.50 -22.75
C ILE A 266 -17.59 11.21 -23.36
N LYS A 267 -18.88 10.92 -23.13
CA LYS A 267 -19.55 9.70 -23.63
C LYS A 267 -19.58 9.63 -25.15
N THR A 268 -19.64 10.78 -25.83
CA THR A 268 -19.56 10.86 -27.30
C THR A 268 -18.13 10.65 -27.80
N GLY A 269 -17.13 11.31 -27.21
CA GLY A 269 -15.72 11.17 -27.58
C GLY A 269 -15.18 9.75 -27.38
N LEU A 270 -15.54 9.10 -26.27
CA LEU A 270 -15.23 7.69 -26.01
C LEU A 270 -15.88 6.76 -27.05
N LYS A 271 -17.13 7.03 -27.46
CA LYS A 271 -17.83 6.24 -28.48
C LYS A 271 -17.25 6.45 -29.89
N LEU A 272 -16.68 7.61 -30.17
CA LEU A 272 -16.00 7.93 -31.44
C LEU A 272 -14.53 7.49 -31.46
N GLY A 273 -13.96 7.02 -30.34
CA GLY A 273 -12.55 6.66 -30.24
C GLY A 273 -11.57 7.84 -30.25
N VAL A 274 -12.08 9.07 -30.06
CA VAL A 274 -11.28 10.32 -30.00
C VAL A 274 -10.74 10.57 -28.59
N LEU A 275 -11.44 10.07 -27.57
CA LEU A 275 -11.00 10.08 -26.18
C LEU A 275 -10.78 8.63 -25.73
N HIS A 276 -9.81 8.43 -24.83
CA HIS A 276 -9.49 7.12 -24.26
C HIS A 276 -9.71 7.13 -22.75
N GLN A 277 -10.05 5.98 -22.18
CA GLN A 277 -10.24 5.80 -20.73
C GLN A 277 -9.15 4.89 -20.18
N GLY A 278 -8.63 5.23 -18.99
CA GLY A 278 -7.63 4.43 -18.30
C GLY A 278 -7.56 4.75 -16.81
N ILE A 279 -6.57 4.17 -16.12
CA ILE A 279 -6.24 4.50 -14.73
C ILE A 279 -5.01 5.42 -14.75
N PHE A 280 -5.06 6.51 -13.99
CA PHE A 280 -3.95 7.45 -13.82
C PHE A 280 -2.96 6.94 -12.77
N HIS A 281 -1.67 6.91 -13.09
CA HIS A 281 -0.60 6.48 -12.21
C HIS A 281 0.49 7.55 -12.15
N VAL A 282 0.58 8.26 -11.02
CA VAL A 282 1.63 9.25 -10.75
C VAL A 282 2.93 8.54 -10.37
N SER A 283 4.07 9.02 -10.87
CA SER A 283 5.40 8.50 -10.53
C SER A 283 5.72 8.75 -9.04
N PRO A 284 6.23 7.76 -8.29
CA PRO A 284 6.70 7.97 -6.90
C PRO A 284 7.87 8.95 -6.78
N TYR A 285 8.58 9.21 -7.88
CA TYR A 285 9.83 9.97 -7.92
C TYR A 285 9.72 11.32 -8.64
N ASN A 286 8.59 11.60 -9.30
CA ASN A 286 8.34 12.83 -10.04
C ASN A 286 6.84 13.12 -10.02
N TYR A 287 6.37 13.97 -9.10
CA TYR A 287 4.94 14.24 -8.93
C TYR A 287 4.32 14.98 -10.14
N LEU A 288 5.13 15.57 -11.02
CA LEU A 288 4.70 16.20 -12.27
C LEU A 288 4.49 15.20 -13.42
N GLU A 289 4.89 13.94 -13.25
CA GLU A 289 4.83 12.91 -14.29
C GLU A 289 3.85 11.80 -13.91
N GLY A 290 2.83 11.63 -14.75
CA GLY A 290 1.86 10.56 -14.65
C GLY A 290 1.79 9.73 -15.94
N THR A 291 1.24 8.54 -15.82
CA THR A 291 0.99 7.65 -16.96
C THR A 291 -0.45 7.13 -16.94
N VAL A 292 -1.02 6.89 -18.13
CA VAL A 292 -2.34 6.29 -18.30
C VAL A 292 -2.24 5.10 -19.24
N LYS A 293 -2.42 3.88 -18.71
CA LYS A 293 -2.57 2.70 -19.55
C LYS A 293 -4.01 2.64 -20.09
N THR A 294 -4.15 2.49 -21.41
CA THR A 294 -5.43 2.35 -22.10
C THR A 294 -5.38 1.12 -23.02
N PRO A 295 -6.51 0.51 -23.41
CA PRO A 295 -6.52 -0.62 -24.33
C PRO A 295 -6.26 -0.25 -25.80
N SER A 296 -6.07 1.05 -26.11
CA SER A 296 -5.86 1.55 -27.47
C SER A 296 -4.38 1.72 -27.85
N PHE A 297 -3.46 1.59 -26.88
CA PHE A 297 -2.02 1.81 -27.06
C PHE A 297 -1.24 0.76 -26.25
N ASP A 298 -0.24 0.12 -26.87
CA ASP A 298 0.56 -0.92 -26.21
C ASP A 298 1.41 -0.38 -25.06
N LYS A 299 1.89 0.86 -25.21
CA LYS A 299 2.58 1.63 -24.17
C LYS A 299 1.59 2.53 -23.42
N PRO A 300 1.82 2.79 -22.11
CA PRO A 300 1.11 3.84 -21.40
C PRO A 300 1.29 5.20 -22.07
N LEU A 301 0.25 6.02 -22.06
CA LEU A 301 0.31 7.43 -22.49
C LEU A 301 0.95 8.25 -21.36
N LEU A 302 1.87 9.14 -21.72
CA LEU A 302 2.55 10.03 -20.76
C LEU A 302 1.71 11.29 -20.49
N ILE A 303 1.71 11.79 -19.25
CA ILE A 303 1.04 13.03 -18.85
C ILE A 303 2.02 13.84 -18.02
N GLU A 304 2.38 15.03 -18.50
CA GLU A 304 3.39 15.88 -17.88
C GLU A 304 2.81 17.22 -17.43
N GLY A 305 3.17 17.64 -16.21
CA GLY A 305 2.77 18.91 -15.61
C GLY A 305 1.41 18.86 -14.90
N ARG A 306 1.21 19.84 -13.99
CA ARG A 306 -0.04 19.98 -13.23
C ARG A 306 -1.24 20.21 -14.17
N GLU A 307 -1.11 21.04 -15.21
CA GLU A 307 -2.20 21.37 -16.14
C GLU A 307 -2.76 20.12 -16.86
N ASN A 308 -1.90 19.32 -17.50
CA ASN A 308 -2.32 18.11 -18.22
C ASN A 308 -2.82 17.00 -17.28
N SER A 309 -2.31 16.96 -16.04
CA SER A 309 -2.83 16.07 -14.99
C SER A 309 -4.22 16.49 -14.49
N ASN A 310 -4.60 17.76 -14.67
CA ASN A 310 -5.95 18.33 -14.48
C ASN A 310 -6.68 17.84 -13.22
N ARG A 311 -6.12 18.17 -12.04
CA ARG A 311 -6.70 17.85 -10.72
C ARG A 311 -7.00 16.35 -10.51
N SER A 312 -6.17 15.45 -11.05
CA SER A 312 -6.30 13.98 -10.92
C SER A 312 -5.32 13.43 -9.88
N ILE A 313 -5.67 12.34 -9.18
CA ILE A 313 -4.78 11.64 -8.24
C ILE A 313 -4.47 10.21 -8.69
N SER A 314 -3.41 9.61 -8.14
CA SER A 314 -3.03 8.24 -8.46
C SER A 314 -4.14 7.23 -8.14
N GLY A 315 -4.50 6.42 -9.13
CA GLY A 315 -5.62 5.47 -9.11
C GLY A 315 -6.96 6.01 -9.62
N ASP A 316 -7.08 7.30 -9.95
CA ASP A 316 -8.30 7.85 -10.58
C ASP A 316 -8.56 7.20 -11.95
N VAL A 317 -9.85 6.95 -12.26
CA VAL A 317 -10.26 6.49 -13.59
C VAL A 317 -10.53 7.71 -14.46
N VAL A 318 -9.55 8.06 -15.28
CA VAL A 318 -9.49 9.29 -16.08
C VAL A 318 -9.90 9.07 -17.54
N VAL A 319 -10.29 10.16 -18.19
CA VAL A 319 -10.48 10.25 -19.64
C VAL A 319 -9.45 11.20 -20.21
N VAL A 320 -8.72 10.73 -21.20
CA VAL A 320 -7.59 11.44 -21.81
C VAL A 320 -7.83 11.77 -23.28
N GLU A 321 -7.28 12.91 -23.67
CA GLU A 321 -7.15 13.37 -25.05
C GLU A 321 -5.65 13.33 -25.40
N VAL A 322 -5.29 12.64 -26.49
CA VAL A 322 -3.89 12.50 -26.92
C VAL A 322 -3.43 13.80 -27.57
N LEU A 323 -2.24 14.29 -27.19
CA LEU A 323 -1.72 15.57 -27.69
C LEU A 323 -1.16 15.43 -29.12
N PRO A 324 -1.08 16.55 -29.87
CA PRO A 324 -0.38 16.62 -31.15
C PRO A 324 1.08 16.13 -31.07
N LYS A 325 1.62 15.61 -32.18
CA LYS A 325 2.96 14.97 -32.21
C LYS A 325 4.12 15.91 -31.90
N ASP A 326 3.91 17.20 -32.12
CA ASP A 326 4.79 18.32 -31.74
C ASP A 326 4.91 18.52 -30.23
N GLN A 327 3.97 17.99 -29.44
CA GLN A 327 3.93 18.06 -27.97
C GLN A 327 4.25 16.71 -27.31
N TRP A 328 4.78 15.75 -28.06
CA TRP A 328 5.22 14.46 -27.53
C TRP A 328 6.62 14.60 -26.91
N CYS A 329 6.75 14.13 -25.68
CA CYS A 329 7.96 14.25 -24.86
C CYS A 329 8.64 12.90 -24.62
N ALA A 330 9.86 12.91 -24.10
CA ALA A 330 10.54 11.73 -23.57
C ALA A 330 10.46 11.74 -22.04
N ALA A 331 10.36 10.56 -21.42
CA ALA A 331 10.25 10.42 -19.97
C ALA A 331 11.41 11.13 -19.22
N SER A 332 11.12 11.63 -18.01
CA SER A 332 12.14 12.27 -17.18
C SER A 332 13.10 11.26 -16.58
N THR A 333 14.38 11.62 -16.52
CA THR A 333 15.38 10.93 -15.69
C THR A 333 15.59 11.62 -14.34
N LYS A 334 14.99 12.80 -14.11
CA LYS A 334 15.14 13.58 -12.88
C LYS A 334 14.13 13.14 -11.82
N VAL A 335 14.63 12.90 -10.61
CA VAL A 335 13.82 12.85 -9.39
C VAL A 335 13.42 14.27 -9.02
N VAL A 336 12.15 14.49 -8.69
CA VAL A 336 11.56 15.79 -8.35
C VAL A 336 10.57 15.60 -7.20
N ASP A 337 10.93 16.05 -6.00
CA ASP A 337 10.03 16.05 -4.83
C ASP A 337 9.29 17.39 -4.71
N GLU A 338 8.03 17.33 -4.26
CA GLU A 338 7.19 18.52 -4.07
C GLU A 338 7.65 19.32 -2.83
N GLU A 339 8.34 18.69 -1.88
CA GLU A 339 8.81 19.38 -0.67
C GLU A 339 10.04 20.28 -0.90
N GLU A 340 10.87 20.00 -1.91
CA GLU A 340 12.05 20.81 -2.20
C GLU A 340 11.69 22.06 -3.03
N LEU A 341 10.83 21.91 -4.04
CA LEU A 341 10.32 23.01 -4.86
C LEU A 341 9.35 23.91 -4.08
N ASN A 342 8.33 23.33 -3.44
CA ASN A 342 7.21 24.08 -2.86
C ASN A 342 7.41 24.30 -1.34
N LYS A 343 8.66 24.52 -0.91
CA LYS A 343 9.06 24.70 0.51
C LYS A 343 8.64 26.04 1.11
N ASN A 344 8.47 27.06 0.28
CA ASN A 344 8.15 28.43 0.69
C ASN A 344 6.66 28.79 0.50
N GLU A 345 5.81 27.85 0.06
CA GLU A 345 4.38 28.08 -0.17
C GLU A 345 3.56 27.84 1.11
N SER A 346 2.88 28.88 1.61
CA SER A 346 2.01 28.81 2.79
C SER A 346 0.53 28.61 2.42
N ALA A 347 -0.22 27.95 3.31
CA ALA A 347 -1.65 27.71 3.11
C ALA A 347 -2.52 28.98 3.24
N GLU A 348 -1.99 30.07 3.81
CA GLU A 348 -2.68 31.37 3.88
C GLU A 348 -2.52 32.17 2.58
N THR A 349 -1.36 32.07 1.92
CA THR A 349 -1.10 32.76 0.64
C THR A 349 -2.09 32.33 -0.46
N ASP A 350 -2.37 31.02 -0.54
CA ASP A 350 -3.37 30.46 -1.47
C ASP A 350 -4.83 30.87 -1.15
N GLU A 351 -5.14 31.39 0.05
CA GLU A 351 -6.50 31.81 0.42
C GLU A 351 -6.80 33.29 0.17
N VAL A 352 -5.79 34.16 0.10
CA VAL A 352 -5.97 35.59 -0.18
C VAL A 352 -6.42 35.82 -1.64
N GLY A 353 -6.22 34.84 -2.51
CA GLY A 353 -6.58 34.94 -3.92
C GLY A 353 -5.61 35.83 -4.69
N ASP A 354 -4.31 35.59 -4.56
CA ASP A 354 -3.32 36.05 -5.55
C ASP A 354 -3.54 35.29 -6.86
N VAL A 355 -4.58 35.69 -7.61
CA VAL A 355 -4.99 35.07 -8.90
C VAL A 355 -4.06 35.46 -10.06
N VAL A 356 -2.78 35.67 -9.72
CA VAL A 356 -1.69 36.06 -10.59
C VAL A 356 -0.56 35.08 -10.32
N VAL A 357 -0.56 33.95 -11.03
CA VAL A 357 0.72 33.26 -11.31
C VAL A 357 1.59 34.31 -11.98
N THR A 358 2.64 34.75 -11.31
CA THR A 358 3.47 35.80 -11.87
C THR A 358 4.07 35.33 -13.20
N GLU A 359 4.20 36.22 -14.19
CA GLU A 359 4.83 35.90 -15.47
C GLU A 359 6.25 35.28 -15.25
N THR A 360 6.88 35.64 -14.13
CA THR A 360 8.09 35.03 -13.56
C THR A 360 7.92 33.60 -13.03
N GLU A 361 6.90 33.28 -12.22
CA GLU A 361 6.62 31.89 -11.78
C GLU A 361 6.25 30.97 -12.95
N ARG A 362 5.40 31.45 -13.86
CA ARG A 362 5.05 30.68 -15.07
C ARG A 362 6.31 30.37 -15.87
N ARG A 363 7.20 31.35 -16.03
CA ARG A 363 8.50 31.15 -16.68
C ARG A 363 9.44 30.26 -15.86
N ALA A 364 9.45 30.33 -14.53
CA ALA A 364 10.25 29.44 -13.68
C ALA A 364 9.82 27.99 -13.86
N LEU A 365 8.52 27.68 -13.72
CA LEU A 365 7.99 26.33 -13.94
C LEU A 365 8.16 25.84 -15.38
N GLN A 366 7.96 26.71 -16.39
CA GLN A 366 8.21 26.36 -17.78
C GLN A 366 9.70 26.18 -18.11
N GLU A 367 10.59 26.91 -17.43
CA GLU A 367 12.04 26.78 -17.56
C GLU A 367 12.58 25.56 -16.80
N GLU A 368 12.04 25.22 -15.62
CA GLU A 368 12.34 23.96 -14.92
C GLU A 368 11.95 22.74 -15.75
N VAL A 369 10.74 22.74 -16.34
CA VAL A 369 10.32 21.74 -17.31
C VAL A 369 11.25 21.73 -18.53
N ARG A 370 11.63 22.89 -19.07
CA ARG A 370 12.58 22.98 -20.20
C ARG A 370 13.99 22.50 -19.83
N ILE A 371 14.45 22.70 -18.59
CA ILE A 371 15.73 22.25 -18.03
C ILE A 371 15.70 20.77 -17.67
N ALA A 372 14.53 20.20 -17.36
CA ALA A 372 14.33 18.75 -17.29
C ALA A 372 14.45 18.11 -18.68
N HIS A 373 13.80 18.69 -19.70
CA HIS A 373 13.86 18.16 -21.06
C HIS A 373 15.21 18.40 -21.77
N SER A 374 15.88 19.55 -21.59
CA SER A 374 17.09 19.90 -22.35
C SER A 374 18.26 18.94 -22.11
N ALA A 375 18.36 18.36 -20.92
CA ALA A 375 19.34 17.33 -20.58
C ALA A 375 18.96 15.93 -21.14
N SER A 376 17.67 15.63 -21.32
CA SER A 376 17.18 14.31 -21.77
C SER A 376 17.03 14.21 -23.30
N ALA A 377 16.76 15.33 -23.98
CA ALA A 377 16.46 15.41 -25.41
C ALA A 377 17.61 14.97 -26.34
N ALA A 378 18.83 14.87 -25.84
CA ALA A 378 20.00 14.44 -26.62
C ALA A 378 20.02 12.93 -26.95
N ALA A 379 19.28 12.09 -26.22
CA ALA A 379 19.36 10.62 -26.35
C ALA A 379 18.02 9.87 -26.25
N ALA A 380 17.01 10.42 -25.57
CA ALA A 380 15.78 9.68 -25.25
C ALA A 380 14.75 9.65 -26.39
N LYS A 381 13.99 8.55 -26.50
CA LYS A 381 12.87 8.48 -27.45
C LYS A 381 11.64 9.22 -26.96
N VAL A 382 11.18 10.15 -27.79
CA VAL A 382 9.85 10.76 -27.74
C VAL A 382 8.75 9.69 -27.76
N GLN A 383 7.76 9.82 -26.87
CA GLN A 383 6.60 8.93 -26.71
C GLN A 383 5.28 9.70 -26.63
N PRO A 384 4.11 9.08 -26.93
CA PRO A 384 2.83 9.79 -26.98
C PRO A 384 2.43 10.40 -25.63
N THR A 385 2.24 11.72 -25.63
CA THR A 385 1.70 12.48 -24.49
C THR A 385 0.19 12.68 -24.60
N ALA A 386 -0.47 12.90 -23.47
CA ALA A 386 -1.89 13.10 -23.36
C ALA A 386 -2.24 14.05 -22.20
N ARG A 387 -3.47 14.57 -22.20
CA ARG A 387 -4.02 15.38 -21.10
C ARG A 387 -5.34 14.82 -20.58
N VAL A 388 -5.60 14.95 -19.28
CA VAL A 388 -6.88 14.56 -18.68
C VAL A 388 -7.93 15.62 -18.97
N VAL A 389 -9.03 15.21 -19.61
CA VAL A 389 -10.18 16.07 -19.94
C VAL A 389 -11.41 15.78 -19.07
N GLY A 390 -11.34 14.80 -18.17
CA GLY A 390 -12.40 14.47 -17.21
C GLY A 390 -12.08 13.24 -16.39
N VAL A 391 -12.74 13.08 -15.24
CA VAL A 391 -12.56 11.93 -14.33
C VAL A 391 -13.89 11.22 -14.16
N ILE A 392 -13.93 9.91 -14.47
CA ILE A 392 -15.14 9.07 -14.41
C ILE A 392 -15.38 8.51 -13.00
N LYS A 393 -14.30 8.21 -12.26
CA LYS A 393 -14.36 7.70 -10.89
C LYS A 393 -13.13 8.18 -10.12
N ARG A 394 -13.37 8.89 -9.01
CA ARG A 394 -12.33 9.23 -8.03
C ARG A 394 -11.84 8.01 -7.25
N ASN A 395 -10.58 8.06 -6.85
CA ASN A 395 -9.91 7.13 -5.94
C ASN A 395 -9.64 7.78 -4.56
N TRP A 396 -10.40 8.83 -4.22
CA TRP A 396 -10.33 9.49 -2.92
C TRP A 396 -10.71 8.52 -1.79
N ARG A 397 -9.92 8.58 -0.72
CA ARG A 397 -10.04 7.78 0.51
C ARG A 397 -9.66 8.65 1.70
N GLN A 398 -9.70 8.07 2.89
CA GLN A 398 -9.04 8.64 4.05
C GLN A 398 -7.52 8.48 3.86
N PHE A 399 -6.77 9.59 3.96
CA PHE A 399 -5.31 9.66 3.79
C PHE A 399 -4.65 9.96 5.14
N VAL A 400 -3.56 9.27 5.45
CA VAL A 400 -2.76 9.57 6.65
C VAL A 400 -1.71 10.62 6.31
N GLY A 401 -1.49 11.59 7.19
CA GLY A 401 -0.51 12.65 7.00
C GLY A 401 -0.10 13.36 8.29
N THR A 402 0.66 14.44 8.10
CA THR A 402 1.17 15.37 9.12
C THR A 402 0.71 16.80 8.81
N VAL A 403 0.82 17.73 9.77
CA VAL A 403 0.60 19.17 9.52
C VAL A 403 1.95 19.88 9.33
N ASP A 404 1.98 20.84 8.40
CA ASP A 404 3.08 21.78 8.20
C ASP A 404 3.45 22.52 9.50
N SER A 405 4.75 22.59 9.82
CA SER A 405 5.22 23.18 11.09
C SER A 405 5.84 24.56 10.89
N GLY A 406 5.00 25.60 10.88
CA GLY A 406 5.41 27.00 10.75
C GLY A 406 4.33 28.04 11.11
N LEU A 407 3.40 27.71 12.01
CA LEU A 407 2.14 28.45 12.21
C LEU A 407 1.98 28.94 13.67
N ASP A 408 1.58 30.20 13.84
CA ASP A 408 1.30 30.81 15.15
C ASP A 408 0.00 30.26 15.77
N SER A 409 0.05 29.96 17.07
CA SER A 409 -1.05 29.32 17.82
C SER A 409 -2.19 30.28 18.22
N SER A 410 -2.68 31.07 17.28
CA SER A 410 -3.94 31.80 17.47
C SER A 410 -5.12 30.83 17.43
N GLY A 411 -6.01 30.87 18.43
CA GLY A 411 -7.18 29.97 18.55
C GLY A 411 -8.32 30.25 17.55
N ARG A 412 -7.99 30.65 16.32
CA ARG A 412 -8.91 30.91 15.22
C ARG A 412 -8.85 29.76 14.22
N PRO A 413 -9.93 29.49 13.46
CA PRO A 413 -9.84 28.56 12.34
C PRO A 413 -8.91 29.15 11.27
N MET A 414 -7.81 28.46 10.97
CA MET A 414 -6.82 28.87 9.96
C MET A 414 -6.60 27.75 8.93
N PRO A 415 -6.20 28.07 7.69
CA PRO A 415 -5.82 27.06 6.72
C PRO A 415 -4.45 26.47 7.04
N VAL A 416 -4.32 25.16 6.94
CA VAL A 416 -3.04 24.44 7.09
C VAL A 416 -2.91 23.37 6.01
N PHE A 417 -1.69 23.08 5.58
CA PHE A 417 -1.45 21.94 4.70
C PHE A 417 -1.30 20.65 5.52
N VAL A 418 -2.14 19.66 5.19
CA VAL A 418 -1.90 18.26 5.51
C VAL A 418 -0.99 17.67 4.44
N MET A 419 -0.01 16.92 4.92
CA MET A 419 1.11 16.36 4.17
C MET A 419 0.97 14.83 4.14
N PRO A 420 0.45 14.22 3.06
CA PRO A 420 0.17 12.79 3.02
C PRO A 420 1.43 11.92 3.07
N MET A 421 1.30 10.71 3.63
CA MET A 421 2.40 9.74 3.70
C MET A 421 2.77 9.12 2.34
N ASP A 422 1.86 9.16 1.36
CA ASP A 422 2.05 8.76 -0.04
C ASP A 422 2.44 9.97 -0.90
N LYS A 423 3.68 9.99 -1.41
CA LYS A 423 4.22 11.07 -2.27
C LYS A 423 3.44 11.30 -3.57
N ARG A 424 2.59 10.34 -3.99
CA ARG A 424 1.76 10.43 -5.20
C ARG A 424 0.47 11.21 -4.99
N ILE A 425 0.25 11.76 -3.79
CA ILE A 425 -0.89 12.59 -3.41
C ILE A 425 -0.36 13.98 -3.02
N PRO A 426 -0.90 15.08 -3.59
CA PRO A 426 -0.43 16.45 -3.32
C PRO A 426 -0.76 16.91 -1.89
N LYS A 427 -0.24 18.08 -1.48
CA LYS A 427 -0.65 18.72 -0.21
C LYS A 427 -2.18 18.90 -0.19
N VAL A 428 -2.83 18.68 0.95
CA VAL A 428 -4.28 18.89 1.11
C VAL A 428 -4.51 20.06 2.05
N ARG A 429 -5.20 21.11 1.60
CA ARG A 429 -5.55 22.26 2.45
C ARG A 429 -6.76 21.89 3.32
N ILE A 430 -6.60 21.94 4.63
CA ILE A 430 -7.70 21.83 5.61
C ILE A 430 -7.82 23.15 6.38
N ARG A 431 -9.00 23.46 6.92
CA ARG A 431 -9.16 24.52 7.93
C ARG A 431 -9.36 23.89 9.31
N THR A 432 -8.63 24.37 10.31
CA THR A 432 -8.68 23.83 11.67
C THR A 432 -8.48 24.91 12.74
N ARG A 433 -9.13 24.74 13.90
CA ARG A 433 -8.88 25.54 15.12
C ARG A 433 -7.76 24.95 15.98
N GLN A 434 -7.24 23.77 15.62
CA GLN A 434 -6.36 22.91 16.43
C GLN A 434 -4.92 22.82 15.86
N ALA A 435 -4.50 23.73 14.98
CA ALA A 435 -3.20 23.65 14.29
C ALA A 435 -2.01 23.32 15.23
N GLY A 436 -1.89 24.04 16.36
CA GLY A 436 -0.86 23.79 17.38
C GLY A 436 -1.00 22.48 18.17
N GLU A 437 -2.18 21.87 18.22
CA GLU A 437 -2.37 20.51 18.78
C GLU A 437 -2.08 19.40 17.75
N LEU A 438 -2.12 19.70 16.45
CA LEU A 438 -1.96 18.73 15.36
C LEU A 438 -0.52 18.67 14.80
N VAL A 439 0.26 19.75 14.92
CA VAL A 439 1.69 19.74 14.61
C VAL A 439 2.41 18.70 15.48
N GLY A 440 3.26 17.89 14.85
CA GLY A 440 4.00 16.81 15.52
C GLY A 440 3.26 15.47 15.62
N LYS A 441 2.05 15.36 15.05
CA LYS A 441 1.21 14.14 15.13
C LYS A 441 0.88 13.54 13.77
N ARG A 442 0.65 12.23 13.74
CA ARG A 442 -0.04 11.56 12.63
C ARG A 442 -1.54 11.82 12.73
N LEU A 443 -2.15 12.28 11.64
CA LEU A 443 -3.59 12.47 11.53
C LEU A 443 -4.17 11.84 10.27
N LEU A 444 -5.50 11.70 10.26
CA LEU A 444 -6.30 11.20 9.18
C LEU A 444 -7.15 12.34 8.59
N ALA A 445 -7.09 12.56 7.28
CA ALA A 445 -7.84 13.58 6.56
C ALA A 445 -8.48 13.01 5.28
N THR A 446 -9.47 13.71 4.70
CA THR A 446 -10.11 13.32 3.42
C THR A 446 -10.16 14.51 2.47
N ILE A 447 -10.04 14.25 1.16
CA ILE A 447 -10.22 15.25 0.10
C ILE A 447 -11.73 15.38 -0.18
N ASP A 448 -12.25 16.60 -0.08
CA ASP A 448 -13.66 16.92 -0.32
C ASP A 448 -13.89 17.47 -1.73
N SER A 449 -13.00 18.36 -2.20
CA SER A 449 -13.08 18.99 -3.51
C SER A 449 -11.69 19.40 -4.03
N TRP A 450 -11.64 19.78 -5.31
CA TRP A 450 -10.47 20.41 -5.92
C TRP A 450 -10.97 21.33 -7.01
N GLU A 451 -11.01 22.62 -6.71
CA GLU A 451 -11.51 23.67 -7.59
C GLU A 451 -10.46 24.09 -8.64
N ARG A 452 -10.87 24.89 -9.63
CA ARG A 452 -10.03 25.22 -10.80
C ARG A 452 -9.02 26.34 -10.54
N ASP A 453 -9.28 27.12 -9.50
CA ASP A 453 -8.55 28.27 -8.99
C ASP A 453 -7.61 27.91 -7.83
N SER A 454 -7.70 26.71 -7.26
CA SER A 454 -6.84 26.26 -6.15
C SER A 454 -5.75 25.29 -6.61
N ARG A 455 -4.48 25.64 -6.34
CA ARG A 455 -3.28 24.83 -6.64
C ARG A 455 -3.32 23.44 -5.98
N TYR A 456 -4.05 23.31 -4.88
CA TYR A 456 -4.17 22.11 -4.04
C TYR A 456 -5.63 21.73 -3.79
N PRO A 457 -5.94 20.43 -3.58
CA PRO A 457 -7.26 19.99 -3.12
C PRO A 457 -7.57 20.51 -1.70
N SER A 458 -8.86 20.74 -1.45
CA SER A 458 -9.41 21.07 -0.13
C SER A 458 -10.01 19.83 0.55
N GLY A 459 -9.96 19.81 1.87
CA GLY A 459 -10.41 18.68 2.68
C GLY A 459 -10.69 19.01 4.14
N HIS A 460 -11.08 18.00 4.91
CA HIS A 460 -11.31 18.10 6.36
C HIS A 460 -10.47 17.10 7.16
N TYR A 461 -10.28 17.41 8.44
CA TYR A 461 -9.65 16.52 9.42
C TYR A 461 -10.68 15.50 9.92
N ILE A 462 -10.26 14.25 10.18
CA ILE A 462 -11.13 13.21 10.76
C ILE A 462 -10.73 12.91 12.20
N ARG A 463 -9.45 12.56 12.42
CA ARG A 463 -8.92 12.24 13.75
C ARG A 463 -7.40 12.25 13.77
N THR A 464 -6.85 12.42 14.96
CA THR A 464 -5.45 12.13 15.28
C THR A 464 -5.27 10.63 15.52
N LEU A 465 -4.11 10.08 15.15
CA LEU A 465 -3.69 8.70 15.45
C LEU A 465 -2.77 8.66 16.68
N GLY A 466 -1.82 9.60 16.76
CA GLY A 466 -0.90 9.78 17.88
C GLY A 466 0.33 10.59 17.48
N ASP A 467 1.29 10.73 18.39
CA ASP A 467 2.51 11.52 18.16
C ASP A 467 3.47 10.81 17.18
N LEU A 468 4.21 11.59 16.39
CA LEU A 468 5.10 11.06 15.35
C LEU A 468 6.21 10.16 15.91
N GLY A 469 6.48 9.04 15.23
CA GLY A 469 7.48 8.06 15.65
C GLY A 469 7.08 7.22 16.87
N THR A 470 5.84 7.34 17.39
CA THR A 470 5.31 6.36 18.34
C THR A 470 4.92 5.08 17.62
N LYS A 471 5.25 3.93 18.21
CA LYS A 471 5.02 2.60 17.63
C LYS A 471 3.55 2.41 17.21
N GLU A 472 2.63 2.83 18.07
CA GLU A 472 1.19 2.66 17.90
C GLU A 472 0.67 3.51 16.73
N ALA A 473 1.05 4.80 16.67
CA ALA A 473 0.59 5.71 15.63
C ALA A 473 1.15 5.38 14.24
N GLU A 474 2.45 5.05 14.14
CA GLU A 474 3.06 4.68 12.86
C GLU A 474 2.52 3.32 12.36
N THR A 475 2.23 2.38 13.26
CA THR A 475 1.60 1.10 12.89
C THR A 475 0.14 1.27 12.45
N GLU A 476 -0.66 2.08 13.16
CA GLU A 476 -2.04 2.38 12.73
C GLU A 476 -2.06 3.17 11.42
N ALA A 477 -1.13 4.12 11.24
CA ALA A 477 -0.94 4.88 10.01
C ALA A 477 -0.68 3.97 8.81
N LEU A 478 0.27 3.05 8.93
CA LEU A 478 0.62 2.07 7.91
C LEU A 478 -0.56 1.16 7.56
N LEU A 479 -1.33 0.70 8.56
CA LEU A 479 -2.50 -0.15 8.36
C LEU A 479 -3.63 0.58 7.62
N LEU A 480 -3.88 1.85 7.93
CA LEU A 480 -4.85 2.69 7.21
C LEU A 480 -4.40 2.99 5.78
N GLU A 481 -3.12 3.32 5.58
CA GLU A 481 -2.55 3.71 4.30
C GLU A 481 -2.62 2.59 3.26
N TYR A 482 -2.49 1.33 3.69
CA TYR A 482 -2.66 0.15 2.84
C TYR A 482 -4.08 -0.47 2.87
N ASP A 483 -5.09 0.20 3.45
CA ASP A 483 -6.47 -0.31 3.59
C ASP A 483 -6.51 -1.73 4.18
N VAL A 484 -5.85 -1.91 5.33
CA VAL A 484 -5.85 -3.15 6.12
C VAL A 484 -6.87 -3.02 7.24
N GLN A 485 -7.80 -3.98 7.35
CA GLN A 485 -8.90 -3.92 8.32
C GLN A 485 -8.46 -4.45 9.70
N TYR A 486 -7.85 -3.57 10.50
CA TYR A 486 -7.34 -3.87 11.85
C TYR A 486 -8.38 -3.73 12.97
N ARG A 487 -9.62 -3.29 12.67
CA ARG A 487 -10.68 -3.16 13.67
C ARG A 487 -11.08 -4.53 14.25
N PRO A 488 -11.51 -4.62 15.53
CA PRO A 488 -12.05 -5.83 16.12
C PRO A 488 -13.23 -6.41 15.33
N PHE A 489 -13.39 -7.74 15.37
CA PHE A 489 -14.46 -8.44 14.67
C PHE A 489 -15.84 -7.98 15.17
N PRO A 490 -16.76 -7.54 14.27
CA PRO A 490 -18.10 -7.12 14.65
C PRO A 490 -18.88 -8.22 15.38
N LYS A 491 -19.80 -7.86 16.28
CA LYS A 491 -20.57 -8.85 17.05
C LYS A 491 -21.29 -9.88 16.15
N ALA A 492 -21.82 -9.49 15.00
CA ALA A 492 -22.46 -10.43 14.07
C ALA A 492 -21.52 -11.52 13.53
N VAL A 493 -20.20 -11.28 13.51
CA VAL A 493 -19.17 -12.28 13.17
C VAL A 493 -18.90 -13.19 14.36
N LEU A 494 -18.85 -12.62 15.58
CA LEU A 494 -18.64 -13.39 16.81
C LEU A 494 -19.84 -14.29 17.15
N ASP A 495 -21.07 -13.83 16.88
CA ASP A 495 -22.30 -14.61 17.03
C ASP A 495 -22.39 -15.79 16.03
N CYS A 496 -21.48 -15.87 15.04
CA CYS A 496 -21.33 -17.03 14.14
C CYS A 496 -20.32 -18.09 14.66
N LEU A 497 -19.67 -17.87 15.81
CA LEU A 497 -18.72 -18.83 16.40
C LEU A 497 -19.44 -20.02 17.08
N PRO A 498 -18.81 -21.20 17.19
CA PRO A 498 -19.40 -22.33 17.91
C PRO A 498 -19.68 -21.99 19.39
N ALA A 499 -20.91 -22.24 19.85
CA ALA A 499 -21.38 -21.87 21.20
C ALA A 499 -20.59 -22.55 22.34
N GLN A 500 -19.85 -23.63 22.05
CA GLN A 500 -18.95 -24.30 22.99
C GLN A 500 -17.67 -23.48 23.28
N GLY A 501 -17.34 -22.48 22.45
CA GLY A 501 -16.12 -21.68 22.56
C GLY A 501 -14.86 -22.56 22.51
N HIS A 502 -13.90 -22.26 23.39
CA HIS A 502 -12.66 -23.04 23.54
C HIS A 502 -12.89 -24.51 23.99
N ASN A 503 -14.09 -24.86 24.46
CA ASN A 503 -14.41 -26.22 24.90
C ASN A 503 -14.90 -27.13 23.75
N TRP A 504 -14.91 -26.62 22.51
CA TRP A 504 -15.25 -27.43 21.34
C TRP A 504 -14.26 -28.60 21.14
N LYS A 505 -14.79 -29.78 20.83
CA LYS A 505 -14.04 -31.01 20.57
C LYS A 505 -14.68 -31.79 19.43
N VAL A 506 -13.88 -32.65 18.78
CA VAL A 506 -14.39 -33.63 17.81
C VAL A 506 -15.33 -34.62 18.53
N PRO A 507 -16.50 -34.98 17.96
CA PRO A 507 -17.38 -35.99 18.54
C PRO A 507 -16.69 -37.36 18.60
N SER A 508 -16.72 -38.04 19.75
CA SER A 508 -16.02 -39.33 19.91
C SER A 508 -16.74 -40.52 19.25
N SER A 509 -18.04 -40.38 18.94
CA SER A 509 -18.84 -41.40 18.24
C SER A 509 -18.82 -41.18 16.73
N LEU A 510 -18.48 -42.22 15.99
CA LEU A 510 -18.52 -42.24 14.51
C LEU A 510 -19.96 -42.20 13.94
N GLN A 511 -20.98 -42.25 14.79
CA GLN A 511 -22.39 -42.11 14.41
C GLN A 511 -22.91 -40.66 14.55
N ASP A 512 -22.09 -39.73 15.06
CA ASP A 512 -22.43 -38.31 15.10
C ASP A 512 -22.44 -37.70 13.68
N PRO A 513 -23.40 -36.81 13.33
CA PRO A 513 -23.47 -36.17 12.01
C PRO A 513 -22.17 -35.48 11.55
N GLY A 514 -21.32 -35.03 12.49
CA GLY A 514 -20.01 -34.45 12.20
C GLY A 514 -19.01 -35.40 11.52
N TRP A 515 -19.26 -36.72 11.53
CA TRP A 515 -18.45 -37.73 10.85
C TRP A 515 -18.94 -38.11 9.45
N ILE A 516 -20.10 -37.62 9.00
CA ILE A 516 -20.63 -37.91 7.66
C ILE A 516 -19.61 -37.44 6.60
N GLY A 517 -19.22 -38.34 5.69
CA GLY A 517 -18.20 -38.08 4.67
C GLY A 517 -16.76 -37.91 5.19
N ARG A 518 -16.48 -38.12 6.48
CA ARG A 518 -15.14 -37.95 7.07
C ARG A 518 -14.43 -39.28 7.32
N LYS A 519 -13.14 -39.34 6.97
CA LYS A 519 -12.24 -40.46 7.27
C LYS A 519 -11.52 -40.26 8.61
N ASP A 520 -11.51 -41.29 9.46
CA ASP A 520 -10.64 -41.32 10.65
C ASP A 520 -9.19 -41.59 10.22
N LEU A 521 -8.29 -40.70 10.61
CA LEU A 521 -6.84 -40.78 10.36
C LEU A 521 -6.03 -40.58 11.66
N ARG A 522 -6.68 -40.61 12.83
CA ARG A 522 -6.03 -40.42 14.14
C ARG A 522 -4.95 -41.48 14.45
N ASN A 523 -5.00 -42.63 13.77
CA ASN A 523 -4.00 -43.69 13.89
C ASN A 523 -2.67 -43.38 13.18
N LEU A 524 -2.59 -42.34 12.35
CA LEU A 524 -1.36 -41.96 11.64
C LEU A 524 -0.41 -41.16 12.55
N LEU A 525 0.88 -41.20 12.21
CA LEU A 525 1.94 -40.42 12.85
C LEU A 525 2.13 -39.10 12.11
N VAL A 526 1.22 -38.16 12.36
CA VAL A 526 1.22 -36.81 11.78
C VAL A 526 2.02 -35.84 12.67
N CYS A 527 2.77 -34.90 12.08
CA CYS A 527 3.38 -33.77 12.79
C CYS A 527 3.31 -32.47 11.98
N SER A 528 3.39 -31.30 12.62
CA SER A 528 3.59 -30.01 11.94
C SER A 528 5.06 -29.55 12.03
N ILE A 529 5.47 -28.69 11.10
CA ILE A 529 6.83 -28.11 11.05
C ILE A 529 6.72 -26.62 10.74
N ASP A 530 6.85 -25.80 11.78
CA ASP A 530 6.40 -24.40 11.81
C ASP A 530 7.53 -23.39 12.10
N PRO A 531 7.29 -22.08 11.83
CA PRO A 531 8.12 -21.01 12.40
C PRO A 531 8.06 -21.01 13.93
N PRO A 532 9.15 -20.66 14.65
CA PRO A 532 9.10 -20.50 16.10
C PRO A 532 8.11 -19.39 16.49
N GLY A 533 7.18 -19.74 17.38
CA GLY A 533 6.07 -18.88 17.83
C GLY A 533 4.77 -19.01 17.03
N CYS A 534 4.67 -19.93 16.07
CA CYS A 534 3.42 -20.18 15.33
C CYS A 534 2.28 -20.61 16.27
N GLN A 535 1.06 -20.13 15.98
CA GLN A 535 -0.19 -20.52 16.67
C GLN A 535 -1.29 -20.89 15.66
N ASP A 536 -1.23 -20.28 14.48
CA ASP A 536 -2.05 -20.48 13.28
C ASP A 536 -1.49 -21.63 12.42
N ILE A 537 -1.39 -22.84 13.00
CA ILE A 537 -0.89 -24.05 12.33
C ILE A 537 -1.92 -24.53 11.30
N ASP A 538 -1.75 -24.09 10.06
CA ASP A 538 -2.59 -24.47 8.90
C ASP A 538 -2.35 -25.93 8.46
N ASP A 539 -1.11 -26.43 8.53
CA ASP A 539 -0.69 -27.67 7.86
C ASP A 539 0.09 -28.65 8.75
N ALA A 540 -0.05 -29.93 8.42
CA ALA A 540 0.67 -31.03 9.06
C ALA A 540 0.91 -32.17 8.06
N LEU A 541 1.98 -32.95 8.25
CA LEU A 541 2.46 -33.95 7.30
C LEU A 541 2.61 -35.34 7.95
N HIS A 542 2.53 -36.39 7.12
CA HIS A 542 3.04 -37.72 7.47
C HIS A 542 3.63 -38.43 6.24
N ALA A 543 4.48 -39.44 6.49
CA ALA A 543 4.85 -40.45 5.51
C ALA A 543 4.96 -41.82 6.18
N ARG A 544 4.58 -42.90 5.47
CA ARG A 544 4.77 -44.28 5.89
C ARG A 544 5.06 -45.21 4.69
N PRO A 545 5.90 -46.24 4.84
CA PRO A 545 6.09 -47.25 3.79
C PRO A 545 4.83 -48.09 3.60
N LEU A 546 4.59 -48.53 2.36
CA LEU A 546 3.55 -49.45 1.96
C LEU A 546 4.12 -50.85 1.66
N PRO A 547 3.33 -51.94 1.76
CA PRO A 547 3.82 -53.30 1.54
C PRO A 547 4.33 -53.59 0.12
N ASN A 548 4.05 -52.72 -0.85
CA ASN A 548 4.51 -52.80 -2.24
C ASN A 548 5.84 -52.07 -2.49
N GLY A 549 6.44 -51.43 -1.48
CA GLY A 549 7.68 -50.65 -1.60
C GLY A 549 7.49 -49.18 -1.98
N ASN A 550 6.26 -48.72 -2.24
CA ASN A 550 5.93 -47.30 -2.34
C ASN A 550 5.78 -46.67 -0.94
N PHE A 551 5.58 -45.37 -0.90
CA PHE A 551 5.25 -44.62 0.31
C PHE A 551 3.85 -44.03 0.22
N GLU A 552 3.07 -44.13 1.30
CA GLU A 552 1.90 -43.26 1.50
C GLU A 552 2.40 -41.98 2.15
N VAL A 553 2.09 -40.84 1.53
CA VAL A 553 2.42 -39.50 2.02
C VAL A 553 1.14 -38.69 2.13
N GLY A 554 0.97 -37.94 3.22
CA GLY A 554 -0.20 -37.09 3.42
C GLY A 554 0.15 -35.67 3.84
N VAL A 555 -0.56 -34.72 3.26
CA VAL A 555 -0.64 -33.33 3.72
C VAL A 555 -2.06 -33.09 4.25
N HIS A 556 -2.15 -32.66 5.50
CA HIS A 556 -3.39 -32.44 6.23
C HIS A 556 -3.53 -30.95 6.52
N ILE A 557 -4.58 -30.31 5.99
CA ILE A 557 -4.80 -28.86 6.12
C ILE A 557 -6.01 -28.58 7.01
N ALA A 558 -5.92 -27.57 7.88
CA ALA A 558 -6.99 -27.12 8.79
C ALA A 558 -8.36 -26.98 8.10
N ASP A 559 -9.40 -27.65 8.60
CA ASP A 559 -10.75 -27.61 7.99
C ASP A 559 -11.56 -26.38 8.42
N VAL A 560 -11.10 -25.20 8.04
CA VAL A 560 -11.80 -23.92 8.28
C VAL A 560 -13.19 -23.90 7.64
N SER A 561 -13.39 -24.60 6.51
CA SER A 561 -14.69 -24.71 5.84
C SER A 561 -15.78 -25.44 6.64
N ASN A 562 -15.38 -26.21 7.67
CA ASN A 562 -16.33 -26.76 8.64
C ASN A 562 -17.01 -25.66 9.47
N PHE A 563 -16.29 -24.59 9.79
CA PHE A 563 -16.75 -23.52 10.68
C PHE A 563 -17.23 -22.29 9.91
N VAL A 564 -16.50 -21.85 8.89
CA VAL A 564 -16.85 -20.66 8.09
C VAL A 564 -17.78 -21.06 6.94
N LYS A 565 -19.09 -21.07 7.22
CA LYS A 565 -20.14 -21.38 6.22
C LYS A 565 -20.43 -20.19 5.29
N PRO A 566 -20.72 -20.43 4.00
CA PRO A 566 -20.84 -19.38 2.99
C PRO A 566 -22.03 -18.44 3.22
N ASN A 567 -21.92 -17.20 2.74
CA ASN A 567 -22.94 -16.14 2.78
C ASN A 567 -23.37 -15.68 4.20
N ASN A 568 -22.65 -16.07 5.27
CA ASN A 568 -22.88 -15.54 6.62
C ASN A 568 -22.01 -14.29 6.91
N ALA A 569 -22.14 -13.70 8.10
CA ALA A 569 -21.39 -12.50 8.47
C ALA A 569 -19.86 -12.72 8.54
N MET A 570 -19.44 -13.90 9.02
CA MET A 570 -18.03 -14.28 9.12
C MET A 570 -17.38 -14.50 7.75
N ASP A 571 -18.12 -15.07 6.81
CA ASP A 571 -17.72 -15.24 5.41
C ASP A 571 -17.59 -13.90 4.68
N ALA A 572 -18.50 -12.96 4.93
CA ALA A 572 -18.43 -11.60 4.40
C ALA A 572 -17.21 -10.83 4.96
N GLU A 573 -16.92 -10.95 6.26
CA GLU A 573 -15.75 -10.36 6.90
C GLU A 573 -14.43 -10.99 6.39
N ALA A 574 -14.38 -12.32 6.29
CA ALA A 574 -13.22 -13.03 5.74
C ALA A 574 -12.98 -12.67 4.26
N THR A 575 -14.05 -12.48 3.47
CA THR A 575 -13.97 -11.92 2.12
C THR A 575 -13.41 -10.49 2.13
N ALA A 576 -13.89 -9.64 3.04
CA ALA A 576 -13.50 -8.23 3.13
C ALA A 576 -12.02 -8.07 3.50
N ARG A 577 -11.49 -8.91 4.41
CA ARG A 577 -10.08 -8.97 4.82
C ARG A 577 -9.20 -9.65 3.77
N GLY A 578 -9.66 -10.78 3.21
CA GLY A 578 -9.01 -11.53 2.12
C GLY A 578 -7.73 -12.30 2.50
N THR A 579 -6.90 -11.76 3.39
CA THR A 579 -5.69 -12.37 3.93
C THR A 579 -5.41 -11.86 5.34
N THR A 580 -4.77 -12.68 6.18
CA THR A 580 -4.08 -12.19 7.39
C THR A 580 -2.88 -11.34 6.97
N VAL A 581 -2.60 -10.27 7.72
CA VAL A 581 -1.44 -9.39 7.49
C VAL A 581 -0.44 -9.58 8.63
N TYR A 582 0.81 -9.86 8.30
CA TYR A 582 1.90 -10.02 9.26
C TYR A 582 2.78 -8.77 9.21
N LEU A 583 2.86 -8.04 10.32
CA LEU A 583 3.83 -6.97 10.56
C LEU A 583 4.96 -7.51 11.44
N VAL A 584 5.93 -6.66 11.80
CA VAL A 584 7.00 -7.04 12.75
C VAL A 584 6.46 -7.24 14.16
N ASP A 585 5.54 -6.39 14.63
CA ASP A 585 5.03 -6.40 16.00
C ASP A 585 3.64 -7.05 16.18
N LYS A 586 2.82 -7.06 15.11
CA LYS A 586 1.39 -7.44 15.16
C LYS A 586 1.00 -8.34 13.99
N ARG A 587 0.08 -9.27 14.25
CA ARG A 587 -0.62 -10.09 13.25
C ARG A 587 -2.08 -9.62 13.18
N ILE A 588 -2.54 -9.17 12.02
CA ILE A 588 -3.93 -8.74 11.80
C ILE A 588 -4.69 -9.90 11.16
N ASP A 589 -5.47 -10.60 11.97
CA ASP A 589 -6.12 -11.85 11.58
C ASP A 589 -7.27 -11.67 10.58
N MET A 590 -7.37 -12.61 9.63
CA MET A 590 -8.51 -12.77 8.73
C MET A 590 -9.77 -13.33 9.42
N LEU A 591 -9.57 -14.16 10.46
CA LEU A 591 -10.63 -14.86 11.19
C LEU A 591 -10.49 -14.61 12.71
N PRO A 592 -11.57 -14.67 13.51
CA PRO A 592 -11.46 -14.51 14.95
C PRO A 592 -10.48 -15.51 15.58
N MET A 593 -9.65 -15.05 16.51
CA MET A 593 -8.57 -15.84 17.14
C MET A 593 -9.03 -17.23 17.62
N LEU A 594 -10.25 -17.34 18.18
CA LEU A 594 -10.85 -18.60 18.60
C LEU A 594 -10.84 -19.69 17.50
N LEU A 595 -11.10 -19.32 16.23
CA LEU A 595 -10.94 -20.24 15.11
C LEU A 595 -9.47 -20.40 14.73
N GLY A 596 -8.77 -19.29 14.52
CA GLY A 596 -7.43 -19.29 13.94
C GLY A 596 -6.35 -19.95 14.79
N THR A 597 -6.31 -19.69 16.09
CA THR A 597 -5.26 -20.20 17.00
C THR A 597 -5.71 -21.35 17.91
N ASN A 598 -6.94 -21.86 17.74
CA ASN A 598 -7.46 -22.94 18.58
C ASN A 598 -8.28 -23.99 17.80
N LEU A 599 -9.49 -23.68 17.30
CA LEU A 599 -10.36 -24.72 16.73
C LEU A 599 -9.89 -25.27 15.38
N CYS A 600 -9.32 -24.42 14.52
CA CYS A 600 -8.86 -24.83 13.19
C CYS A 600 -7.38 -25.26 13.21
N SER A 601 -6.56 -24.58 14.03
CA SER A 601 -5.12 -24.87 14.19
C SER A 601 -4.88 -26.34 14.56
N LEU A 602 -3.95 -26.99 13.86
CA LEU A 602 -3.65 -28.43 13.97
C LEU A 602 -2.74 -28.77 15.17
N MET A 603 -3.10 -28.22 16.34
CA MET A 603 -2.36 -28.30 17.61
C MET A 603 -1.96 -29.74 17.99
N PRO A 604 -0.73 -29.96 18.51
CA PRO A 604 -0.26 -31.27 18.94
C PRO A 604 -1.10 -31.85 20.09
N HIS A 605 -1.23 -33.18 20.06
CA HIS A 605 -1.97 -34.00 21.02
C HIS A 605 -3.49 -33.71 21.14
N VAL A 606 -4.07 -32.91 20.25
CA VAL A 606 -5.52 -32.63 20.22
C VAL A 606 -6.16 -33.11 18.91
N GLU A 607 -7.36 -33.70 19.00
CA GLU A 607 -8.13 -34.11 17.82
C GLU A 607 -8.64 -32.87 17.04
N ARG A 608 -8.43 -32.86 15.72
CA ARG A 608 -8.77 -31.74 14.84
C ARG A 608 -9.35 -32.21 13.51
N PHE A 609 -10.27 -31.42 12.95
CA PHE A 609 -10.75 -31.62 11.58
C PHE A 609 -9.74 -31.08 10.57
N ALA A 610 -9.42 -31.91 9.58
CA ALA A 610 -8.52 -31.55 8.49
C ALA A 610 -9.10 -31.97 7.12
N PHE A 611 -8.73 -31.25 6.07
CA PHE A 611 -8.82 -31.70 4.69
C PHE A 611 -7.49 -32.36 4.31
N SER A 612 -7.50 -33.67 4.15
CA SER A 612 -6.32 -34.46 3.80
C SER A 612 -6.20 -34.63 2.28
N THR A 613 -5.02 -34.33 1.74
CA THR A 613 -4.55 -34.86 0.45
C THR A 613 -3.57 -35.98 0.76
N ILE A 614 -3.79 -37.17 0.18
CA ILE A 614 -2.98 -38.37 0.40
C ILE A 614 -2.54 -38.89 -0.96
N TRP A 615 -1.24 -39.20 -1.09
CA TRP A 615 -0.66 -39.76 -2.30
C TRP A 615 -0.04 -41.13 -2.02
N GLU A 616 -0.06 -41.99 -3.03
CA GLU A 616 0.92 -43.05 -3.17
C GLU A 616 2.07 -42.52 -4.04
N ILE A 617 3.31 -42.59 -3.52
CA ILE A 617 4.50 -42.03 -4.16
C ILE A 617 5.58 -43.12 -4.25
N THR A 618 6.22 -43.28 -5.40
CA THR A 618 7.36 -44.20 -5.56
C THR A 618 8.60 -43.72 -4.80
N PRO A 619 9.62 -44.58 -4.57
CA PRO A 619 10.92 -44.16 -4.06
C PRO A 619 11.62 -43.05 -4.88
N ASP A 620 11.20 -42.82 -6.13
CA ASP A 620 11.70 -41.77 -7.03
C ASP A 620 10.80 -40.53 -7.10
N ALA A 621 9.94 -40.35 -6.09
CA ALA A 621 9.04 -39.22 -5.93
C ALA A 621 7.97 -39.05 -7.02
N HIS A 622 7.72 -40.09 -7.84
CA HIS A 622 6.62 -40.08 -8.81
C HIS A 622 5.30 -40.44 -8.11
N VAL A 623 4.27 -39.62 -8.31
CA VAL A 623 2.92 -39.85 -7.79
C VAL A 623 2.23 -40.94 -8.62
N VAL A 624 1.85 -42.04 -7.95
CA VAL A 624 1.12 -43.16 -8.54
C VAL A 624 -0.39 -42.92 -8.47
N SER A 625 -0.88 -42.43 -7.32
CA SER A 625 -2.29 -42.12 -7.10
C SER A 625 -2.47 -40.96 -6.12
N THR A 626 -3.62 -40.28 -6.20
CA THR A 626 -3.98 -39.15 -5.34
C THR A 626 -5.40 -39.29 -4.83
N SER A 627 -5.59 -39.09 -3.53
CA SER A 627 -6.87 -39.11 -2.83
C SER A 627 -7.07 -37.82 -2.03
N PHE A 628 -8.31 -37.32 -2.00
CA PHE A 628 -8.69 -36.11 -1.27
C PHE A 628 -9.87 -36.46 -0.37
N THR A 629 -9.78 -36.16 0.93
CA THR A 629 -10.82 -36.54 1.89
C THR A 629 -10.92 -35.57 3.07
N LYS A 630 -12.14 -35.29 3.53
CA LYS A 630 -12.36 -34.67 4.85
C LYS A 630 -12.03 -35.69 5.93
N SER A 631 -11.45 -35.26 7.03
CA SER A 631 -10.85 -36.18 8.00
C SER A 631 -10.78 -35.65 9.42
N VAL A 632 -10.54 -36.55 10.37
CA VAL A 632 -10.06 -36.23 11.72
C VAL A 632 -8.63 -36.72 11.85
N ILE A 633 -7.73 -35.86 12.33
CA ILE A 633 -6.34 -36.20 12.65
C ILE A 633 -6.05 -35.98 14.13
N LEU A 634 -4.93 -36.52 14.59
CA LEU A 634 -4.33 -36.26 15.88
C LEU A 634 -2.84 -35.98 15.65
N SER A 635 -2.45 -34.70 15.62
CA SER A 635 -1.04 -34.32 15.48
C SER A 635 -0.24 -34.85 16.68
N ARG A 636 0.91 -35.47 16.43
CA ARG A 636 1.72 -36.15 17.45
C ARG A 636 2.73 -35.22 18.10
N GLU A 637 3.31 -34.33 17.31
CA GLU A 637 4.24 -33.27 17.74
C GLU A 637 4.09 -32.05 16.80
N GLY A 638 4.37 -30.86 17.33
CA GLY A 638 4.51 -29.64 16.53
C GLY A 638 5.94 -29.13 16.67
N PHE A 639 6.74 -29.24 15.60
CA PHE A 639 8.16 -28.90 15.63
C PHE A 639 8.40 -27.49 15.09
N SER A 640 9.40 -26.78 15.62
CA SER A 640 10.03 -25.70 14.85
C SER A 640 10.90 -26.27 13.72
N TYR A 641 11.13 -25.50 12.65
CA TYR A 641 12.05 -25.89 11.56
C TYR A 641 13.42 -26.38 12.07
N GLU A 642 13.98 -25.75 13.11
CA GLU A 642 15.23 -26.18 13.74
C GLU A 642 15.11 -27.49 14.53
N GLN A 643 14.02 -27.67 15.29
CA GLN A 643 13.79 -28.89 16.07
C GLN A 643 13.59 -30.09 15.13
N ALA A 644 12.85 -29.90 14.04
CA ALA A 644 12.68 -30.90 13.00
C ALA A 644 14.02 -31.25 12.33
N GLN A 645 14.85 -30.26 12.01
CA GLN A 645 16.17 -30.47 11.42
C GLN A 645 17.08 -31.28 12.37
N LYS A 646 17.22 -30.82 13.63
CA LYS A 646 18.00 -31.50 14.68
C LYS A 646 17.55 -32.95 14.90
N ARG A 647 16.23 -33.22 14.85
CA ARG A 647 15.66 -34.58 14.99
C ARG A 647 15.90 -35.47 13.76
N ILE A 648 15.83 -34.91 12.55
CA ILE A 648 16.15 -35.62 11.31
C ILE A 648 17.62 -36.03 11.27
N ASP A 649 18.51 -35.13 11.69
CA ASP A 649 19.96 -35.30 11.62
C ASP A 649 20.54 -36.21 12.72
N ASP A 650 19.86 -36.34 13.88
CA ASP A 650 20.28 -37.21 15.00
C ASP A 650 20.14 -38.72 14.67
N PRO A 651 21.24 -39.46 14.46
CA PRO A 651 21.18 -40.88 14.09
C PRO A 651 20.63 -41.79 15.20
N SER A 652 20.53 -41.33 16.44
CA SER A 652 19.96 -42.10 17.56
C SER A 652 18.43 -42.12 17.55
N ALA A 653 17.80 -41.09 16.99
CA ALA A 653 16.35 -41.02 16.83
C ALA A 653 15.87 -42.01 15.76
N GLN A 654 15.31 -43.14 16.20
CA GLN A 654 14.88 -44.27 15.34
C GLN A 654 13.41 -44.66 15.53
N ASP A 655 12.61 -43.76 16.11
CA ASP A 655 11.15 -43.88 16.14
C ASP A 655 10.52 -43.69 14.74
N ASP A 656 9.32 -44.23 14.54
CA ASP A 656 8.69 -44.26 13.21
C ASP A 656 8.25 -42.87 12.71
N LEU A 657 8.04 -41.89 13.60
CA LEU A 657 7.80 -40.50 13.21
C LEU A 657 9.08 -39.91 12.60
N THR A 658 10.24 -40.08 13.23
CA THR A 658 11.54 -39.65 12.68
C THR A 658 11.87 -40.37 11.36
N LYS A 659 11.55 -41.66 11.21
CA LYS A 659 11.66 -42.37 9.92
C LYS A 659 10.76 -41.74 8.85
N GLY A 660 9.53 -41.37 9.20
CA GLY A 660 8.61 -40.62 8.33
C GLY A 660 9.19 -39.26 7.91
N MET A 661 9.74 -38.49 8.85
CA MET A 661 10.38 -37.19 8.58
C MET A 661 11.60 -37.31 7.65
N ARG A 662 12.42 -38.36 7.80
CA ARG A 662 13.53 -38.66 6.87
C ARG A 662 13.04 -39.04 5.47
N THR A 663 11.96 -39.82 5.40
CA THR A 663 11.30 -40.17 4.13
C THR A 663 10.77 -38.93 3.42
N LEU A 664 10.09 -38.05 4.15
CA LEU A 664 9.63 -36.75 3.64
C LEU A 664 10.81 -35.93 3.10
N LEU A 665 11.91 -35.81 3.86
CA LEU A 665 13.08 -35.05 3.40
C LEU A 665 13.67 -35.61 2.10
N ALA A 666 13.91 -36.93 2.03
CA ALA A 666 14.48 -37.58 0.85
C ALA A 666 13.57 -37.45 -0.40
N LEU A 667 12.25 -37.58 -0.23
CA LEU A 667 11.29 -37.36 -1.33
C LEU A 667 11.23 -35.88 -1.74
N SER A 668 11.26 -34.94 -0.79
CA SER A 668 11.24 -33.50 -1.11
C SER A 668 12.47 -33.06 -1.92
N GLN A 669 13.65 -33.62 -1.65
CA GLN A 669 14.85 -33.37 -2.46
C GLN A 669 14.68 -33.81 -3.92
N LYS A 670 14.04 -34.97 -4.16
CA LYS A 670 13.73 -35.44 -5.52
C LYS A 670 12.67 -34.58 -6.22
N LEU A 671 11.60 -34.19 -5.51
CA LEU A 671 10.57 -33.27 -6.02
C LEU A 671 11.17 -31.92 -6.41
N ARG A 672 12.03 -31.35 -5.56
CA ARG A 672 12.76 -30.10 -5.82
C ARG A 672 13.63 -30.19 -7.07
N GLN A 673 14.38 -31.28 -7.23
CA GLN A 673 15.22 -31.47 -8.42
C GLN A 673 14.37 -31.51 -9.69
N GLN A 674 13.31 -32.34 -9.72
CA GLN A 674 12.38 -32.41 -10.86
C GLN A 674 11.75 -31.05 -11.20
N ARG A 675 11.45 -30.22 -10.18
CA ARG A 675 10.93 -28.86 -10.34
C ARG A 675 11.96 -27.87 -10.91
N MET A 676 13.24 -27.97 -10.51
CA MET A 676 14.34 -27.16 -11.07
C MET A 676 14.71 -27.59 -12.50
N ASP A 677 14.65 -28.89 -12.80
CA ASP A 677 14.89 -29.45 -14.13
C ASP A 677 13.81 -28.99 -15.13
N ALA A 678 12.55 -28.92 -14.68
CA ALA A 678 11.43 -28.33 -15.42
C ALA A 678 11.54 -26.78 -15.60
N GLY A 679 12.52 -26.13 -14.97
CA GLY A 679 12.78 -24.69 -15.11
C GLY A 679 11.97 -23.81 -14.20
N ALA A 680 11.73 -24.22 -12.96
CA ALA A 680 11.31 -23.31 -11.89
C ALA A 680 12.46 -22.36 -11.52
N LEU A 681 12.12 -21.17 -11.03
CA LEU A 681 13.09 -20.12 -10.74
C LEU A 681 13.42 -20.08 -9.24
N ASN A 682 14.68 -20.36 -8.89
CA ASN A 682 15.20 -20.07 -7.56
C ASN A 682 15.45 -18.56 -7.44
N LEU A 683 14.42 -17.83 -7.02
CA LEU A 683 14.43 -16.37 -6.83
C LEU A 683 14.68 -16.01 -5.36
N SER A 684 15.88 -15.53 -5.07
CA SER A 684 16.26 -15.12 -3.72
C SER A 684 15.64 -13.78 -3.33
N SER A 685 14.91 -13.76 -2.21
CA SER A 685 14.52 -12.54 -1.50
C SER A 685 14.97 -12.68 -0.04
N PRO A 686 15.90 -11.84 0.46
CA PRO A 686 16.39 -11.96 1.83
C PRO A 686 15.31 -11.52 2.82
N GLU A 687 14.63 -12.48 3.46
CA GLU A 687 13.69 -12.18 4.54
C GLU A 687 14.43 -11.83 5.83
N VAL A 688 14.42 -10.53 6.15
CA VAL A 688 14.83 -10.01 7.45
C VAL A 688 13.74 -10.30 8.48
N ARG A 689 14.10 -10.86 9.64
CA ARG A 689 13.24 -10.89 10.83
C ARG A 689 13.88 -10.02 11.90
N ILE A 690 13.12 -9.03 12.36
CA ILE A 690 13.42 -8.34 13.61
C ILE A 690 12.71 -9.13 14.70
N GLU A 691 13.46 -9.58 15.68
CA GLU A 691 12.89 -10.09 16.92
C GLU A 691 12.80 -8.89 17.86
N ALA A 692 11.58 -8.56 18.29
CA ALA A 692 11.39 -7.63 19.40
C ALA A 692 11.44 -8.45 20.69
N ASP A 693 12.36 -8.10 21.59
CA ASP A 693 12.30 -8.60 22.96
C ASP A 693 11.03 -8.07 23.67
N SER A 694 10.75 -8.62 24.86
CA SER A 694 9.48 -8.43 25.57
C SER A 694 9.07 -6.96 25.80
N GLU A 695 7.76 -6.75 25.97
CA GLU A 695 7.03 -5.45 25.95
C GLU A 695 7.55 -4.32 26.88
N SER A 696 8.60 -4.55 27.67
CA SER A 696 9.10 -3.65 28.70
C SER A 696 10.52 -3.11 28.45
N SER A 697 10.99 -3.04 27.20
CA SER A 697 12.35 -2.51 26.92
C SER A 697 12.51 -1.79 25.57
N ASP A 698 13.11 -0.58 25.60
CA ASP A 698 13.55 0.19 24.41
C ASP A 698 14.81 -0.41 23.72
N SER A 699 15.14 -1.66 24.00
CA SER A 699 16.16 -2.44 23.30
C SER A 699 15.53 -3.21 22.15
N LEU A 700 15.37 -2.55 21.00
CA LEU A 700 15.18 -3.23 19.72
C LEU A 700 16.36 -4.19 19.51
N ALA A 701 16.07 -5.49 19.47
CA ALA A 701 17.09 -6.53 19.44
C ALA A 701 17.70 -6.71 18.05
N ASP A 702 18.64 -7.65 17.93
CA ASP A 702 19.43 -7.81 16.71
C ASP A 702 18.58 -8.20 15.49
N VAL A 703 18.76 -7.41 14.43
CA VAL A 703 18.21 -7.68 13.09
C VAL A 703 18.84 -8.97 12.54
N LYS A 704 18.07 -10.06 12.49
CA LYS A 704 18.53 -11.39 12.05
C LYS A 704 18.00 -11.69 10.65
N THR A 705 18.86 -12.23 9.79
CA THR A 705 18.42 -12.87 8.54
C THR A 705 17.92 -14.28 8.86
N LYS A 706 16.82 -14.71 8.22
CA LYS A 706 16.34 -16.09 8.37
C LYS A 706 17.32 -17.06 7.70
N ALA A 707 17.90 -17.98 8.47
CA ALA A 707 18.62 -19.12 7.91
C ALA A 707 17.62 -20.08 7.23
N HIS A 708 17.91 -20.47 5.99
CA HIS A 708 17.03 -21.35 5.21
C HIS A 708 17.48 -22.81 5.34
N LEU A 709 16.71 -23.61 6.08
CA LEU A 709 17.03 -25.01 6.40
C LEU A 709 16.49 -25.99 5.36
N ALA A 710 16.96 -27.24 5.40
CA ALA A 710 16.42 -28.30 4.53
C ALA A 710 14.95 -28.61 4.88
N THR A 711 14.56 -28.48 6.15
CA THR A 711 13.17 -28.57 6.60
C THR A 711 12.25 -27.49 6.03
N ASN A 712 12.76 -26.30 5.66
CA ASN A 712 11.95 -25.32 4.92
C ASN A 712 11.60 -25.82 3.51
N SER A 713 12.58 -26.43 2.83
CA SER A 713 12.37 -27.04 1.50
C SER A 713 11.40 -28.23 1.57
N LEU A 714 11.50 -29.04 2.63
CA LEU A 714 10.61 -30.18 2.87
C LEU A 714 9.15 -29.76 2.85
N VAL A 715 8.79 -28.75 3.64
CA VAL A 715 7.42 -28.22 3.69
C VAL A 715 7.04 -27.58 2.35
N GLU A 716 7.92 -26.78 1.73
CA GLU A 716 7.65 -26.12 0.45
C GLU A 716 7.18 -27.10 -0.64
N GLU A 717 7.95 -28.17 -0.91
CA GLU A 717 7.63 -29.09 -2.02
C GLU A 717 6.30 -29.85 -1.81
N PHE A 718 5.99 -30.28 -0.59
CA PHE A 718 4.71 -30.95 -0.33
C PHE A 718 3.52 -29.99 -0.33
N MET A 719 3.70 -28.72 0.07
CA MET A 719 2.66 -27.71 -0.08
C MET A 719 2.44 -27.32 -1.55
N LEU A 720 3.49 -27.26 -2.37
CA LEU A 720 3.39 -27.11 -3.82
C LEU A 720 2.66 -28.30 -4.45
N LEU A 721 3.02 -29.54 -4.07
CA LEU A 721 2.37 -30.76 -4.57
C LEU A 721 0.89 -30.83 -4.18
N ALA A 722 0.52 -30.41 -2.96
CA ALA A 722 -0.87 -30.25 -2.53
C ALA A 722 -1.62 -29.25 -3.41
N ASN A 723 -1.07 -28.04 -3.57
CA ASN A 723 -1.66 -26.97 -4.37
C ASN A 723 -1.87 -27.37 -5.84
N ILE A 724 -0.89 -28.03 -6.49
CA ILE A 724 -0.99 -28.49 -7.88
C ILE A 724 -2.01 -29.64 -8.01
N SER A 725 -1.99 -30.60 -7.08
CA SER A 725 -2.94 -31.73 -7.07
C SER A 725 -4.39 -31.24 -6.92
N VAL A 726 -4.64 -30.32 -6.00
CA VAL A 726 -5.95 -29.72 -5.77
C VAL A 726 -6.38 -28.86 -6.97
N ALA A 727 -5.49 -28.04 -7.55
CA ALA A 727 -5.79 -27.22 -8.73
C ALA A 727 -6.30 -28.06 -9.91
N ARG A 728 -5.63 -29.19 -10.21
CA ARG A 728 -6.07 -30.15 -11.22
C ARG A 728 -7.46 -30.73 -10.90
N LYS A 729 -7.69 -31.15 -9.64
CA LYS A 729 -8.96 -31.75 -9.22
C LYS A 729 -10.15 -30.78 -9.23
N ILE A 730 -9.96 -29.50 -8.87
CA ILE A 730 -11.04 -28.50 -8.95
C ILE A 730 -11.35 -28.09 -10.39
N GLN A 731 -10.34 -27.93 -11.27
CA GLN A 731 -10.57 -27.55 -12.67
C GLN A 731 -11.30 -28.65 -13.47
N GLN A 732 -11.10 -29.93 -13.13
CA GLN A 732 -11.88 -31.04 -13.71
C GLN A 732 -13.39 -30.94 -13.42
N VAL A 733 -13.79 -30.36 -12.28
CA VAL A 733 -15.20 -30.26 -11.85
C VAL A 733 -15.80 -28.87 -12.09
N PHE A 734 -14.97 -27.83 -12.13
CA PHE A 734 -15.35 -26.44 -12.36
C PHE A 734 -14.58 -25.81 -13.56
N PRO A 735 -14.68 -26.31 -14.81
CA PRO A 735 -13.82 -25.88 -15.92
C PRO A 735 -13.86 -24.38 -16.27
N GLN A 736 -14.90 -23.66 -15.80
CA GLN A 736 -15.15 -22.23 -16.03
C GLN A 736 -15.10 -21.39 -14.75
N THR A 737 -15.01 -22.01 -13.57
CA THR A 737 -15.13 -21.32 -12.27
C THR A 737 -14.18 -21.85 -11.18
N ALA A 738 -13.17 -22.64 -11.52
CA ALA A 738 -12.11 -22.98 -10.58
C ALA A 738 -11.35 -21.72 -10.16
N LEU A 739 -11.10 -21.57 -8.86
CA LEU A 739 -10.23 -20.52 -8.34
C LEU A 739 -8.78 -20.98 -8.46
N LEU A 740 -8.01 -20.28 -9.30
CA LEU A 740 -6.62 -20.60 -9.64
C LEU A 740 -5.70 -19.40 -9.36
N ARG A 741 -4.39 -19.62 -9.36
CA ARG A 741 -3.37 -18.57 -9.21
C ARG A 741 -2.27 -18.75 -10.26
N ARG A 742 -2.12 -17.77 -11.16
CA ARG A 742 -1.12 -17.79 -12.24
C ARG A 742 0.02 -16.81 -11.97
N HIS A 743 1.10 -16.98 -12.71
CA HIS A 743 2.20 -16.02 -12.82
C HIS A 743 2.54 -15.95 -14.32
N ALA A 744 2.13 -14.86 -14.96
CA ALA A 744 2.32 -14.68 -16.39
C ALA A 744 3.81 -14.55 -16.76
N THR A 745 4.17 -15.01 -17.96
CA THR A 745 5.50 -14.77 -18.53
C THR A 745 5.80 -13.27 -18.52
N PRO A 746 6.93 -12.82 -17.96
CA PRO A 746 7.27 -11.40 -17.96
C PRO A 746 7.56 -10.91 -19.39
N PRO A 747 7.14 -9.69 -19.76
CA PRO A 747 7.59 -9.07 -21.01
C PRO A 747 9.11 -8.96 -21.03
N ALA A 748 9.75 -9.34 -22.14
CA ALA A 748 11.22 -9.28 -22.28
C ALA A 748 11.79 -7.86 -22.06
N SER A 749 10.98 -6.82 -22.31
CA SER A 749 11.29 -5.43 -21.98
C SER A 749 11.57 -5.15 -20.50
N ASN A 750 11.05 -5.97 -19.58
CA ASN A 750 11.33 -5.84 -18.15
C ASN A 750 12.77 -6.28 -17.80
N PHE A 751 13.42 -7.03 -18.69
CA PHE A 751 14.77 -7.57 -18.49
C PHE A 751 15.81 -6.91 -19.39
N ALA A 752 15.39 -6.16 -20.42
CA ALA A 752 16.29 -5.56 -21.40
C ALA A 752 17.41 -4.74 -20.75
N ASP A 753 17.05 -3.78 -19.89
CA ASP A 753 17.96 -2.86 -19.24
C ASP A 753 18.89 -3.59 -18.23
N LEU A 754 18.36 -4.59 -17.50
CA LEU A 754 19.16 -5.44 -16.60
C LEU A 754 20.17 -6.30 -17.38
N ALA A 755 19.74 -6.94 -18.48
CA ALA A 755 20.60 -7.75 -19.33
C ALA A 755 21.67 -6.90 -20.03
N GLU A 756 21.32 -5.69 -20.48
CA GLU A 756 22.26 -4.75 -21.08
C GLU A 756 23.31 -4.27 -20.07
N GLN A 757 22.90 -3.92 -18.84
CA GLN A 757 23.82 -3.53 -17.77
C GLN A 757 24.78 -4.67 -17.40
N LEU A 758 24.26 -5.89 -17.21
CA LEU A 758 25.07 -7.06 -16.89
C LEU A 758 26.06 -7.40 -18.02
N LYS A 759 25.61 -7.37 -19.28
CA LYS A 759 26.46 -7.63 -20.44
C LYS A 759 27.54 -6.57 -20.63
N LYS A 760 27.23 -5.29 -20.39
CA LYS A 760 28.19 -4.17 -20.49
C LYS A 760 29.21 -4.12 -19.35
N LYS A 761 28.80 -4.41 -18.10
CA LYS A 761 29.65 -4.18 -16.90
C LYS A 761 30.24 -5.46 -16.30
N ARG A 762 29.68 -6.64 -16.54
CA ARG A 762 30.19 -7.92 -16.00
C ARG A 762 30.32 -9.04 -17.05
N GLY A 763 29.93 -8.80 -18.30
CA GLY A 763 30.02 -9.78 -19.39
C GLY A 763 29.01 -10.92 -19.31
N PHE A 764 28.10 -10.92 -18.33
CA PHE A 764 27.05 -11.93 -18.19
C PHE A 764 25.91 -11.69 -19.18
N GLU A 765 25.32 -12.76 -19.69
CA GLU A 765 24.19 -12.74 -20.63
C GLU A 765 23.00 -13.50 -20.03
N LEU A 766 21.84 -12.85 -19.95
CA LEU A 766 20.59 -13.43 -19.47
C LEU A 766 19.71 -13.85 -20.64
N ASP A 767 19.29 -15.11 -20.68
CA ASP A 767 18.27 -15.56 -21.64
C ASP A 767 16.88 -15.53 -21.00
N VAL A 768 15.96 -14.79 -21.63
CA VAL A 768 14.57 -14.61 -21.19
C VAL A 768 13.57 -15.37 -22.08
N SER A 769 14.05 -16.22 -22.98
CA SER A 769 13.23 -17.04 -23.89
C SER A 769 12.26 -17.99 -23.18
N SER A 770 12.64 -18.48 -21.99
CA SER A 770 11.86 -19.42 -21.19
C SER A 770 12.26 -19.36 -19.71
N SER A 771 11.43 -19.91 -18.82
CA SER A 771 11.77 -19.97 -17.38
C SER A 771 12.98 -20.87 -17.10
N LYS A 772 13.21 -21.93 -17.91
CA LYS A 772 14.39 -22.79 -17.80
C LYS A 772 15.66 -22.04 -18.23
N ALA A 773 15.65 -21.40 -19.39
CA ALA A 773 16.81 -20.63 -19.86
C ALA A 773 17.16 -19.45 -18.94
N LEU A 774 16.15 -18.83 -18.31
CA LEU A 774 16.37 -17.80 -17.29
C LEU A 774 16.91 -18.38 -15.98
N ALA A 775 16.47 -19.57 -15.55
CA ALA A 775 17.09 -20.27 -14.41
C ALA A 775 18.57 -20.55 -14.70
N ASP A 776 18.86 -21.18 -15.85
CA ASP A 776 20.20 -21.65 -16.19
C ASP A 776 21.18 -20.47 -16.41
N SER A 777 20.75 -19.38 -17.04
CA SER A 777 21.57 -18.16 -17.17
C SER A 777 21.76 -17.41 -15.84
N LEU A 778 20.76 -17.40 -14.95
CA LEU A 778 20.94 -16.87 -13.58
C LEU A 778 21.87 -17.75 -12.74
N ASP A 779 21.86 -19.07 -12.93
CA ASP A 779 22.75 -20.00 -12.24
C ASP A 779 24.21 -19.90 -12.75
N LEU A 780 24.43 -19.44 -13.98
CA LEU A 780 25.74 -19.12 -14.56
C LEU A 780 26.29 -17.73 -14.15
N CYS A 781 25.47 -16.82 -13.63
CA CYS A 781 25.87 -15.45 -13.23
C CYS A 781 26.63 -15.43 -11.89
N VAL A 782 27.77 -16.12 -11.79
CA VAL A 782 28.56 -16.27 -10.56
C VAL A 782 29.93 -15.60 -10.69
N ASP A 783 30.27 -14.74 -9.74
CA ASP A 783 31.60 -14.16 -9.57
C ASP A 783 32.28 -14.81 -8.35
N PRO A 784 33.41 -15.53 -8.52
CA PRO A 784 34.16 -16.14 -7.42
C PRO A 784 34.72 -15.15 -6.39
N GLN A 785 34.97 -13.89 -6.78
CA GLN A 785 35.47 -12.84 -5.88
C GLN A 785 34.31 -12.23 -5.07
N HIS A 786 33.10 -12.20 -5.64
CA HIS A 786 31.91 -11.63 -5.01
C HIS A 786 30.72 -12.61 -5.01
N PRO A 787 30.71 -13.68 -4.20
CA PRO A 787 29.65 -14.70 -4.20
C PRO A 787 28.22 -14.16 -3.99
N PHE A 788 28.06 -13.03 -3.30
CA PHE A 788 26.77 -12.37 -3.11
C PHE A 788 26.18 -11.76 -4.39
N LEU A 789 26.99 -11.54 -5.44
CA LEU A 789 26.53 -10.95 -6.70
C LEU A 789 25.43 -11.79 -7.35
N ASN A 790 25.51 -13.12 -7.28
CA ASN A 790 24.45 -13.99 -7.81
C ASN A 790 23.11 -13.77 -7.08
N THR A 791 23.13 -13.63 -5.75
CA THR A 791 21.96 -13.29 -4.93
C THR A 791 21.40 -11.91 -5.30
N LEU A 792 22.26 -10.91 -5.50
CA LEU A 792 21.85 -9.57 -5.93
C LEU A 792 21.16 -9.59 -7.30
N ILE A 793 21.72 -10.32 -8.27
CA ILE A 793 21.13 -10.49 -9.61
C ILE A 793 19.76 -11.18 -9.52
N ARG A 794 19.60 -12.19 -8.65
CA ARG A 794 18.28 -12.83 -8.41
C ARG A 794 17.27 -11.88 -7.77
N ILE A 795 17.68 -11.02 -6.82
CA ILE A 795 16.81 -9.98 -6.24
C ILE A 795 16.34 -9.00 -7.34
N MET A 796 17.24 -8.58 -8.23
CA MET A 796 16.89 -7.70 -9.36
C MET A 796 15.98 -8.39 -10.39
N ALA A 797 16.30 -9.63 -10.79
CA ALA A 797 15.46 -10.44 -11.68
C ALA A 797 14.05 -10.65 -11.09
N THR A 798 13.93 -10.78 -9.77
CA THR A 798 12.62 -10.85 -9.07
C THR A 798 11.81 -9.57 -9.22
N ARG A 799 12.45 -8.39 -9.25
CA ARG A 799 11.79 -7.10 -9.51
C ARG A 799 11.36 -6.94 -10.98
N CYS A 800 11.92 -7.72 -11.89
CA CYS A 800 11.58 -7.74 -13.33
C CYS A 800 10.37 -8.65 -13.64
N MET A 801 10.00 -9.55 -12.73
CA MET A 801 8.85 -10.46 -12.86
C MET A 801 7.50 -9.72 -12.85
N THR A 802 6.46 -10.36 -13.37
CA THR A 802 5.08 -9.89 -13.15
C THR A 802 4.58 -10.31 -11.77
N SER A 803 3.58 -9.61 -11.23
CA SER A 803 2.92 -10.05 -10.00
C SER A 803 2.04 -11.26 -10.28
N ALA A 804 2.20 -12.33 -9.50
CA ALA A 804 1.31 -13.48 -9.55
C ALA A 804 -0.10 -13.12 -9.02
N GLU A 805 -1.15 -13.58 -9.70
CA GLU A 805 -2.54 -13.16 -9.48
C GLU A 805 -3.50 -14.36 -9.35
N TYR A 806 -4.49 -14.23 -8.47
CA TYR A 806 -5.65 -15.11 -8.42
C TYR A 806 -6.60 -14.77 -9.58
N PHE A 807 -7.17 -15.80 -10.20
CA PHE A 807 -8.11 -15.65 -11.31
C PHE A 807 -9.17 -16.77 -11.30
N CYS A 808 -10.25 -16.53 -12.06
CA CYS A 808 -11.31 -17.49 -12.32
C CYS A 808 -11.01 -18.22 -13.64
N SER A 809 -11.04 -19.56 -13.67
CA SER A 809 -10.57 -20.32 -14.84
C SER A 809 -11.24 -19.95 -16.17
N GLY A 810 -12.55 -19.63 -16.16
CA GLY A 810 -13.29 -19.16 -17.35
C GLY A 810 -12.97 -17.74 -17.82
N SER A 811 -12.11 -16.99 -17.13
CA SER A 811 -11.65 -15.66 -17.57
C SER A 811 -10.36 -15.69 -18.41
N HIS A 812 -9.70 -16.85 -18.55
CA HIS A 812 -8.45 -17.02 -19.32
C HIS A 812 -8.45 -18.31 -20.14
N ALA A 813 -7.59 -18.39 -21.16
CA ALA A 813 -7.35 -19.64 -21.87
C ALA A 813 -6.49 -20.61 -21.04
N GLU A 814 -6.67 -21.93 -21.20
CA GLU A 814 -5.93 -22.94 -20.43
C GLU A 814 -4.39 -22.82 -20.48
N PRO A 815 -3.74 -22.47 -21.62
CA PRO A 815 -2.30 -22.21 -21.65
C PRO A 815 -1.85 -21.01 -20.79
N GLU A 816 -2.75 -20.08 -20.45
CA GLU A 816 -2.48 -18.95 -19.56
C GLU A 816 -2.56 -19.32 -18.06
N TYR A 817 -2.98 -20.54 -17.70
CA TYR A 817 -3.02 -20.98 -16.29
C TYR A 817 -1.62 -21.19 -15.70
N ARG A 818 -0.59 -21.24 -16.56
CA ARG A 818 0.81 -21.48 -16.20
C ARG A 818 1.32 -20.51 -15.14
N HIS A 819 2.11 -21.03 -14.21
CA HIS A 819 2.79 -20.25 -13.18
C HIS A 819 4.29 -20.19 -13.48
N TYR A 820 4.70 -19.20 -14.28
CA TYR A 820 6.06 -19.03 -14.85
C TYR A 820 7.18 -19.37 -13.86
N GLY A 821 7.25 -18.69 -12.71
CA GLY A 821 8.31 -18.92 -11.72
C GLY A 821 8.30 -20.27 -10.98
N LEU A 822 7.25 -21.08 -11.09
CA LEU A 822 7.17 -22.43 -10.51
C LEU A 822 7.27 -23.55 -11.57
N ALA A 823 7.34 -23.20 -12.86
CA ALA A 823 7.23 -24.12 -14.00
C ALA A 823 5.97 -25.02 -14.06
N SER A 824 4.97 -24.81 -13.18
CA SER A 824 3.71 -25.58 -13.23
C SER A 824 2.75 -25.05 -14.30
N GLU A 825 2.07 -25.97 -14.98
CA GLU A 825 0.99 -25.72 -15.95
C GLU A 825 -0.25 -25.10 -15.30
N ILE A 826 -0.53 -25.50 -14.05
CA ILE A 826 -1.70 -25.07 -13.28
C ILE A 826 -1.34 -24.99 -11.79
N TYR A 827 -1.88 -24.00 -11.08
CA TYR A 827 -1.61 -23.77 -9.67
C TYR A 827 -2.78 -23.06 -8.98
N THR A 828 -2.89 -23.23 -7.67
CA THR A 828 -3.82 -22.49 -6.80
C THR A 828 -3.25 -22.44 -5.37
N HIS A 829 -3.98 -21.85 -4.42
CA HIS A 829 -3.67 -21.98 -3.00
C HIS A 829 -4.79 -22.74 -2.28
N PHE A 830 -4.41 -23.78 -1.54
CA PHE A 830 -5.26 -24.66 -0.74
C PHE A 830 -4.73 -24.83 0.69
N THR A 831 -3.42 -24.68 0.89
CA THR A 831 -2.68 -25.09 2.08
C THR A 831 -2.75 -24.14 3.27
N SER A 832 -3.50 -23.03 3.20
CA SER A 832 -3.52 -22.05 4.31
C SER A 832 -4.85 -21.28 4.51
N PRO A 833 -5.97 -21.98 4.76
CA PRO A 833 -7.29 -21.36 4.89
C PRO A 833 -7.52 -20.56 6.18
N ILE A 834 -6.65 -20.66 7.20
CA ILE A 834 -6.73 -19.80 8.40
C ILE A 834 -6.38 -18.35 8.05
N ARG A 835 -5.41 -18.18 7.13
CA ARG A 835 -4.79 -16.89 6.78
C ARG A 835 -5.05 -16.40 5.35
N ARG A 836 -5.71 -17.19 4.48
CA ARG A 836 -6.04 -16.79 3.10
C ARG A 836 -7.47 -17.20 2.71
N TYR A 837 -8.27 -16.25 2.25
CA TYR A 837 -9.66 -16.51 1.85
C TYR A 837 -9.76 -17.28 0.52
N ALA A 838 -8.75 -17.17 -0.34
CA ALA A 838 -8.63 -17.98 -1.56
C ALA A 838 -8.67 -19.49 -1.23
N ASP A 839 -7.87 -19.91 -0.27
CA ASP A 839 -7.79 -21.29 0.19
C ASP A 839 -9.11 -21.78 0.77
N LEU A 840 -9.83 -20.96 1.53
CA LEU A 840 -11.17 -21.29 2.03
C LEU A 840 -12.18 -21.54 0.89
N LEU A 841 -12.12 -20.77 -0.19
CA LEU A 841 -12.94 -21.03 -1.39
C LEU A 841 -12.51 -22.31 -2.13
N VAL A 842 -11.20 -22.56 -2.24
CA VAL A 842 -10.67 -23.80 -2.83
C VAL A 842 -11.04 -25.02 -1.99
N HIS A 843 -11.08 -24.92 -0.65
CA HIS A 843 -11.62 -25.96 0.23
C HIS A 843 -13.10 -26.25 -0.06
N ARG A 844 -13.93 -25.22 -0.30
CA ARG A 844 -15.34 -25.42 -0.69
C ARG A 844 -15.47 -26.08 -2.06
N GLN A 845 -14.67 -25.65 -3.04
CA GLN A 845 -14.65 -26.25 -4.38
C GLN A 845 -14.16 -27.72 -4.35
N LEU A 846 -13.11 -28.02 -3.57
CA LEU A 846 -12.62 -29.39 -3.43
C LEU A 846 -13.61 -30.29 -2.68
N ALA A 847 -14.27 -29.79 -1.64
CA ALA A 847 -15.33 -30.52 -0.93
C ALA A 847 -16.50 -30.89 -1.85
N TYR A 848 -16.89 -29.99 -2.75
CA TYR A 848 -17.87 -30.31 -3.79
C TYR A 848 -17.31 -31.31 -4.82
N ALA A 849 -16.06 -31.13 -5.26
CA ALA A 849 -15.40 -31.97 -6.27
C ALA A 849 -15.14 -33.43 -5.83
N ILE A 850 -15.26 -33.74 -4.53
CA ILE A 850 -15.23 -35.09 -3.97
C ILE A 850 -16.61 -35.62 -3.53
N GLY A 851 -17.69 -34.85 -3.71
CA GLY A 851 -19.05 -35.25 -3.33
C GLY A 851 -19.42 -35.02 -1.85
N TYR A 852 -18.47 -34.65 -0.98
CA TYR A 852 -18.66 -34.49 0.47
C TYR A 852 -19.88 -33.63 0.82
N SER A 853 -20.04 -32.47 0.18
CA SER A 853 -21.16 -31.57 0.45
C SER A 853 -22.53 -32.14 0.05
N ALA A 854 -22.59 -33.13 -0.85
CA ALA A 854 -23.84 -33.84 -1.15
C ALA A 854 -24.15 -34.91 -0.10
N GLU A 855 -23.15 -35.65 0.38
CA GLU A 855 -23.31 -36.65 1.46
C GLU A 855 -23.67 -35.99 2.81
N ALA A 856 -23.00 -34.88 3.14
CA ALA A 856 -23.23 -34.11 4.36
C ALA A 856 -24.46 -33.16 4.29
N GLY A 857 -25.19 -33.12 3.16
CA GLY A 857 -26.37 -32.28 2.97
C GLY A 857 -26.10 -30.76 3.00
N GLU A 858 -24.86 -30.34 2.71
CA GLU A 858 -24.48 -28.93 2.74
C GLU A 858 -25.03 -28.16 1.53
N VAL A 859 -25.55 -26.95 1.78
CA VAL A 859 -26.00 -26.04 0.72
C VAL A 859 -24.81 -25.57 -0.11
N VAL A 860 -24.77 -25.99 -1.37
CA VAL A 860 -23.77 -25.54 -2.35
C VAL A 860 -23.91 -24.04 -2.57
N ASP A 861 -22.82 -23.30 -2.37
CA ASP A 861 -22.81 -21.87 -2.63
C ASP A 861 -22.91 -21.56 -4.14
N ASP A 862 -24.03 -20.97 -4.55
CA ASP A 862 -24.25 -20.40 -5.89
C ASP A 862 -23.24 -19.27 -6.22
N GLY A 863 -22.55 -18.72 -5.21
CA GLY A 863 -21.35 -17.90 -5.36
C GLY A 863 -20.29 -18.56 -6.26
N LEU A 864 -19.92 -19.80 -5.94
CA LEU A 864 -18.84 -20.57 -6.58
C LEU A 864 -19.11 -20.94 -8.05
N ARG A 865 -20.35 -20.86 -8.51
CA ARG A 865 -20.76 -21.17 -9.89
C ARG A 865 -20.93 -19.93 -10.77
N SER A 866 -20.79 -18.73 -10.21
CA SER A 866 -21.02 -17.48 -10.92
C SER A 866 -19.69 -16.76 -11.20
N GLN A 867 -19.18 -16.90 -12.43
CA GLN A 867 -17.94 -16.26 -12.89
C GLN A 867 -17.85 -14.78 -12.49
N GLY A 868 -18.89 -13.98 -12.77
CA GLY A 868 -18.96 -12.54 -12.44
C GLY A 868 -19.21 -12.20 -10.96
N LYS A 869 -19.32 -13.20 -10.07
CA LYS A 869 -19.13 -13.04 -8.62
C LYS A 869 -17.67 -13.37 -8.26
N LEU A 870 -17.19 -14.55 -8.66
CA LEU A 870 -15.85 -15.05 -8.31
C LEU A 870 -14.73 -14.14 -8.82
N GLU A 871 -14.85 -13.59 -10.03
CA GLU A 871 -13.91 -12.62 -10.61
C GLU A 871 -13.72 -11.37 -9.74
N LYS A 872 -14.80 -10.86 -9.11
CA LYS A 872 -14.72 -9.72 -8.18
C LYS A 872 -14.04 -10.10 -6.88
N VAL A 873 -14.22 -11.35 -6.43
CA VAL A 873 -13.49 -11.88 -5.28
C VAL A 873 -12.00 -12.03 -5.63
N CYS A 874 -11.64 -12.49 -6.83
CA CYS A 874 -10.26 -12.53 -7.31
C CYS A 874 -9.62 -11.12 -7.33
N GLN A 875 -10.33 -10.12 -7.87
CA GLN A 875 -9.88 -8.73 -7.87
C GLN A 875 -9.62 -8.19 -6.45
N ASN A 876 -10.53 -8.46 -5.51
CA ASN A 876 -10.38 -8.09 -4.10
C ASN A 876 -9.22 -8.86 -3.40
N LEU A 877 -9.09 -10.16 -3.65
CA LEU A 877 -7.98 -10.99 -3.15
C LEU A 877 -6.62 -10.46 -3.64
N ASN A 878 -6.51 -10.11 -4.93
CA ASN A 878 -5.29 -9.55 -5.51
C ASN A 878 -4.94 -8.18 -4.89
N PHE A 879 -5.95 -7.32 -4.69
CA PHE A 879 -5.78 -6.03 -4.01
C PHE A 879 -5.31 -6.21 -2.56
N ARG A 880 -6.03 -7.01 -1.76
CA ARG A 880 -5.68 -7.29 -0.35
C ARG A 880 -4.31 -7.96 -0.21
N HIS A 881 -3.98 -8.94 -1.06
CA HIS A 881 -2.69 -9.63 -1.06
C HIS A 881 -1.52 -8.68 -1.34
N ARG A 882 -1.63 -7.82 -2.37
CA ARG A 882 -0.61 -6.81 -2.68
C ARG A 882 -0.44 -5.81 -1.54
N ASN A 883 -1.55 -5.29 -1.02
CA ASN A 883 -1.51 -4.30 0.06
C ASN A 883 -0.91 -4.90 1.35
N ALA A 884 -1.24 -6.15 1.69
CA ALA A 884 -0.62 -6.87 2.81
C ALA A 884 0.90 -7.03 2.65
N GLN A 885 1.39 -7.32 1.43
CA GLN A 885 2.82 -7.37 1.15
C GLN A 885 3.52 -6.01 1.26
N MET A 886 2.85 -4.92 0.85
CA MET A 886 3.39 -3.56 1.01
C MET A 886 3.43 -3.13 2.48
N ALA A 887 2.36 -3.42 3.24
CA ALA A 887 2.29 -3.18 4.68
C ALA A 887 3.39 -3.93 5.45
N GLY A 888 3.60 -5.22 5.16
CA GLY A 888 4.67 -6.00 5.80
C GLY A 888 6.07 -5.44 5.51
N ARG A 889 6.34 -4.99 4.28
CA ARG A 889 7.63 -4.36 3.92
C ARG A 889 7.85 -3.03 4.62
N ALA A 890 6.87 -2.11 4.55
CA ALA A 890 6.96 -0.82 5.22
C ALA A 890 7.09 -0.95 6.75
N SER A 891 6.57 -2.02 7.34
CA SER A 891 6.77 -2.33 8.77
C SER A 891 8.23 -2.74 9.04
N ILE A 892 8.80 -3.63 8.23
CA ILE A 892 10.21 -4.02 8.34
C ILE A 892 11.12 -2.79 8.17
N GLU A 893 10.89 -1.98 7.14
CA GLU A 893 11.62 -0.72 6.91
C GLU A 893 11.61 0.19 8.14
N TYR A 894 10.41 0.49 8.69
CA TYR A 894 10.26 1.33 9.88
C TYR A 894 11.07 0.80 11.06
N TYR A 895 10.97 -0.50 11.37
CA TYR A 895 11.67 -1.09 12.51
C TYR A 895 13.18 -1.24 12.29
N VAL A 896 13.66 -1.46 11.05
CA VAL A 896 15.11 -1.39 10.77
C VAL A 896 15.62 0.03 10.98
N GLY A 897 14.89 1.04 10.51
CA GLY A 897 15.21 2.46 10.75
C GLY A 897 15.25 2.82 12.23
N GLN A 898 14.31 2.29 13.03
CA GLN A 898 14.26 2.47 14.48
C GLN A 898 15.42 1.75 15.19
N ALA A 899 15.74 0.51 14.82
CA ALA A 899 16.86 -0.25 15.40
C ALA A 899 18.22 0.38 15.09
N LEU A 900 18.39 0.96 13.90
CA LEU A 900 19.61 1.67 13.52
C LEU A 900 19.76 3.01 14.25
N LYS A 901 18.66 3.73 14.55
CA LYS A 901 18.66 4.87 15.48
C LYS A 901 19.24 4.43 16.84
N SER A 902 18.61 3.44 17.48
CA SER A 902 19.00 2.97 18.83
C SER A 902 20.42 2.40 18.92
N ARG A 903 20.99 1.92 17.81
CA ARG A 903 22.41 1.54 17.72
C ARG A 903 23.33 2.76 17.60
N SER A 904 22.98 3.76 16.77
CA SER A 904 23.77 4.99 16.64
C SER A 904 23.84 5.82 17.93
N GLU A 905 22.77 5.81 18.73
CA GLU A 905 22.71 6.53 20.02
C GLU A 905 23.52 5.83 21.13
N LYS A 906 23.88 4.54 20.96
CA LYS A 906 24.65 3.75 21.94
C LYS A 906 26.16 3.70 21.66
N ALA A 907 26.63 4.27 20.55
CA ALA A 907 28.04 4.26 20.16
C ALA A 907 28.49 5.63 19.60
N PRO A 908 28.70 6.64 20.45
CA PRO A 908 29.11 7.99 20.02
C PRO A 908 30.57 8.07 19.53
N ASP A 909 31.41 7.10 19.88
CA ASP A 909 32.87 7.14 19.66
C ASP A 909 33.28 6.78 18.22
N THR A 910 33.05 7.71 17.29
CA THR A 910 34.10 8.26 16.40
C THR A 910 33.53 9.34 15.48
N LYS A 911 33.40 10.56 16.00
CA LYS A 911 33.38 11.76 15.15
C LYS A 911 34.73 11.91 14.46
N ILE A 912 34.80 11.49 13.20
CA ILE A 912 35.68 12.11 12.22
C ILE A 912 34.79 13.10 11.48
N ASP A 913 34.78 14.34 11.93
CA ASP A 913 34.12 15.44 11.23
C ASP A 913 34.95 15.75 9.97
N VAL A 914 34.48 15.26 8.82
CA VAL A 914 35.00 15.65 7.50
C VAL A 914 34.12 16.77 6.98
N GLU A 915 34.56 18.02 7.16
CA GLU A 915 33.96 19.19 6.51
C GLU A 915 34.29 19.15 5.00
N GLY A 916 33.49 18.39 4.26
CA GLY A 916 33.58 18.31 2.82
C GLY A 916 32.26 17.96 2.16
N ASP A 917 31.81 18.85 1.27
CA ASP A 917 30.70 18.57 0.38
C ASP A 917 31.11 17.51 -0.65
N SER A 918 30.15 16.69 -1.08
CA SER A 918 30.39 15.69 -2.11
C SER A 918 29.29 15.76 -3.16
N GLU A 919 29.72 15.92 -4.41
CA GLU A 919 28.85 16.04 -5.58
C GLU A 919 28.97 14.76 -6.40
N TYR A 920 27.87 14.35 -7.03
CA TYR A 920 27.82 13.08 -7.77
C TYR A 920 27.10 13.29 -9.09
N ASP A 921 27.80 12.99 -10.18
CA ASP A 921 27.20 13.01 -11.52
C ASP A 921 26.52 11.66 -11.81
N ALA A 922 25.21 11.69 -12.04
CA ALA A 922 24.40 10.50 -12.33
C ALA A 922 24.38 10.09 -13.82
N ALA A 923 24.97 10.87 -14.72
CA ALA A 923 25.25 10.48 -16.10
C ALA A 923 26.63 9.80 -16.22
N GLU A 924 27.63 10.26 -15.46
CA GLU A 924 29.00 9.71 -15.49
C GLU A 924 29.29 8.67 -14.39
N PHE A 925 28.43 8.54 -13.37
CA PHE A 925 28.60 7.71 -12.17
C PHE A 925 29.81 8.10 -11.28
N LYS A 926 30.29 9.33 -11.42
CA LYS A 926 31.48 9.87 -10.75
C LYS A 926 31.12 10.53 -9.42
N LEU A 927 31.80 10.14 -8.34
CA LEU A 927 31.75 10.80 -7.03
C LEU A 927 32.93 11.76 -6.88
N THR A 928 32.66 13.04 -6.65
CA THR A 928 33.69 14.08 -6.44
C THR A 928 33.62 14.58 -5.00
N VAL A 929 34.76 14.68 -4.32
CA VAL A 929 34.84 15.14 -2.92
C VAL A 929 35.49 16.52 -2.88
N PHE A 930 34.86 17.48 -2.21
CA PHE A 930 35.41 18.82 -2.01
C PHE A 930 35.84 19.01 -0.57
N GLU A 931 37.14 19.15 -0.30
CA GLU A 931 37.63 19.55 1.02
C GLU A 931 38.05 21.02 0.97
N LYS A 932 37.48 21.85 1.88
CA LYS A 932 37.83 23.29 2.02
C LYS A 932 37.81 24.07 0.69
N GLY A 933 36.86 23.74 -0.19
CA GLY A 933 36.69 24.40 -1.49
C GLY A 933 37.67 23.97 -2.59
N LYS A 934 38.40 22.85 -2.42
CA LYS A 934 39.23 22.24 -3.48
C LYS A 934 38.66 20.90 -3.91
N GLU A 935 38.65 20.64 -5.22
CA GLU A 935 38.30 19.33 -5.79
C GLU A 935 39.39 18.31 -5.42
N HIS A 936 38.97 17.21 -4.79
CA HIS A 936 39.83 16.08 -4.44
C HIS A 936 39.26 14.77 -4.99
N LEU A 937 40.11 14.06 -5.74
CA LEU A 937 39.98 12.67 -6.21
C LEU A 937 38.56 12.24 -6.61
N GLY A 938 38.17 12.50 -7.86
CA GLY A 938 37.01 11.85 -8.47
C GLY A 938 37.14 10.32 -8.45
N VAL A 939 36.14 9.63 -7.90
CA VAL A 939 36.05 8.18 -7.87
C VAL A 939 34.88 7.73 -8.73
N ASP A 940 35.18 7.05 -9.84
CA ASP A 940 34.18 6.45 -10.70
C ASP A 940 33.61 5.19 -10.02
N LEU A 941 32.28 5.13 -9.85
CA LEU A 941 31.60 4.02 -9.20
C LEU A 941 30.85 3.16 -10.22
N GLU A 942 31.23 1.89 -10.34
CA GLU A 942 30.57 0.97 -11.27
C GLU A 942 29.31 0.33 -10.70
N LEU A 943 28.33 0.10 -11.59
CA LEU A 943 27.26 -0.86 -11.37
C LEU A 943 27.83 -2.21 -10.92
N PHE A 944 27.23 -2.80 -9.88
CA PHE A 944 27.67 -4.05 -9.25
C PHE A 944 29.08 -3.99 -8.60
N GLN A 945 29.59 -2.82 -8.21
CA GLN A 945 30.81 -2.68 -7.40
C GLN A 945 30.50 -2.80 -5.90
N GLN A 946 31.37 -3.48 -5.15
CA GLN A 946 31.25 -3.55 -3.69
C GLN A 946 31.88 -2.32 -3.02
N VAL A 947 31.05 -1.44 -2.46
CA VAL A 947 31.48 -0.23 -1.71
C VAL A 947 31.32 -0.41 -0.19
N LYS A 948 32.26 0.17 0.58
CA LYS A 948 32.11 0.32 2.03
C LYS A 948 31.24 1.54 2.32
N VAL A 949 30.13 1.32 3.03
CA VAL A 949 29.10 2.32 3.30
C VAL A 949 28.91 2.48 4.81
N ARG A 950 29.04 3.72 5.31
CA ARG A 950 28.62 4.10 6.66
C ARG A 950 27.12 4.40 6.60
N VAL A 951 26.34 3.70 7.41
CA VAL A 951 24.88 3.88 7.51
C VAL A 951 24.57 4.75 8.72
N SER A 952 24.08 5.97 8.50
CA SER A 952 23.51 6.82 9.56
C SER A 952 21.97 6.85 9.46
N SER A 953 21.31 6.91 10.61
CA SER A 953 19.87 7.15 10.71
C SER A 953 19.64 8.66 10.83
N GLU A 954 19.36 9.31 9.70
CA GLU A 954 18.92 10.71 9.68
C GLU A 954 17.39 10.74 9.70
N GLU A 955 16.81 11.66 10.47
CA GLU A 955 15.39 11.98 10.27
C GLU A 955 15.26 12.73 8.94
N LYS A 956 14.28 12.33 8.13
CA LYS A 956 14.16 12.85 6.77
C LYS A 956 13.86 14.36 6.82
N SER A 957 14.63 15.13 6.05
CA SER A 957 14.58 16.60 6.01
C SER A 957 13.37 17.11 5.22
N GLY A 958 12.17 16.79 5.72
CA GLY A 958 10.89 16.95 5.05
C GLY A 958 9.71 16.85 6.04
N GLN A 959 8.51 17.25 5.65
CA GLN A 959 7.37 17.37 6.57
C GLN A 959 6.38 16.19 6.48
N ARG A 960 6.11 15.69 5.27
CA ARG A 960 5.55 14.35 5.01
C ARG A 960 6.42 13.26 5.65
N GLU A 961 7.72 13.54 5.67
CA GLU A 961 8.75 12.63 6.09
C GLU A 961 9.20 12.82 7.55
N LYS A 962 8.66 13.81 8.26
CA LYS A 962 8.87 13.97 9.71
C LYS A 962 8.43 12.69 10.44
N GLY A 963 9.22 12.22 11.40
CA GLY A 963 9.06 10.89 12.01
C GLY A 963 9.45 9.69 11.13
N LYS A 964 9.54 9.82 9.79
CA LYS A 964 10.17 8.80 8.93
C LYS A 964 11.70 8.97 8.99
N ARG A 965 12.43 7.87 9.11
CA ARG A 965 13.90 7.87 9.15
C ARG A 965 14.48 7.32 7.87
N ARG A 966 15.47 8.04 7.32
CA ARG A 966 16.25 7.69 6.14
C ARG A 966 17.52 7.00 6.60
N LEU A 967 17.88 5.95 5.90
CA LEU A 967 19.24 5.44 5.95
C LEU A 967 20.06 6.26 4.94
N ARG A 968 20.89 7.17 5.46
CA ARG A 968 21.92 7.83 4.64
C ARG A 968 23.12 6.90 4.60
N MET A 969 23.54 6.55 3.40
CA MET A 969 24.64 5.63 3.16
C MET A 969 25.79 6.40 2.52
N THR A 970 26.74 6.86 3.34
CA THR A 970 27.94 7.57 2.86
C THR A 970 29.03 6.56 2.52
N SER A 971 29.55 6.62 1.29
CA SER A 971 30.68 5.80 0.85
C SER A 971 31.98 6.24 1.53
N CYS A 972 32.63 5.32 2.24
CA CYS A 972 33.91 5.59 2.88
C CYS A 972 35.05 5.52 1.86
N ALA A 973 35.39 6.65 1.25
CA ALA A 973 36.66 6.81 0.53
C ALA A 973 37.82 6.61 1.53
N ALA A 974 38.68 5.64 1.27
CA ALA A 974 39.82 5.33 2.13
C ALA A 974 40.99 6.29 1.83
N ALA A 975 40.99 7.45 2.48
CA ALA A 975 42.11 8.39 2.44
C ALA A 975 43.35 7.77 3.14
N GLY A 976 44.15 7.04 2.38
CA GLY A 976 45.44 6.55 2.83
C GLY A 976 46.43 7.71 2.98
N ILE A 977 46.98 7.90 4.19
CA ILE A 977 48.02 8.90 4.44
C ILE A 977 49.29 8.48 3.68
N GLY A 978 49.57 9.16 2.57
CA GLY A 978 50.62 8.77 1.63
C GLY A 978 51.32 9.97 1.00
N ASP A 979 51.99 10.79 1.81
CA ASP A 979 52.69 12.00 1.34
C ASP A 979 54.12 12.16 1.93
N THR A 980 54.75 11.05 2.34
CA THR A 980 56.16 11.00 2.78
C THR A 980 57.00 9.95 2.05
N GLY A 981 56.39 9.04 1.27
CA GLY A 981 57.06 7.96 0.54
C GLY A 981 57.71 6.85 1.38
N CYS A 982 57.98 7.10 2.67
CA CYS A 982 58.60 6.17 3.60
C CYS A 982 57.55 5.38 4.40
N GLY A 983 57.70 4.06 4.48
CA GLY A 983 56.95 3.25 5.44
C GLY A 983 57.34 3.60 6.89
N VAL A 984 56.35 3.66 7.79
CA VAL A 984 56.47 4.18 9.18
C VAL A 984 57.53 3.46 10.04
N THR A 985 57.96 2.26 9.64
CA THR A 985 59.00 1.46 10.33
C THR A 985 60.42 1.72 9.82
N ASN A 986 60.62 2.47 8.74
CA ASN A 986 61.93 2.71 8.13
C ASN A 986 62.55 4.03 8.66
N ALA A 987 63.18 3.95 9.83
CA ALA A 987 63.82 5.10 10.48
C ALA A 987 64.87 5.80 9.58
N THR A 988 65.63 5.05 8.79
CA THR A 988 66.66 5.59 7.89
C THR A 988 66.06 6.44 6.76
N CYS A 989 64.89 6.06 6.25
CA CYS A 989 64.13 6.83 5.25
C CYS A 989 63.52 8.10 5.85
N VAL A 990 62.93 8.00 7.05
CA VAL A 990 62.32 9.15 7.74
C VAL A 990 63.37 10.18 8.17
N CYS A 991 64.46 9.74 8.80
CA CYS A 991 65.50 10.62 9.34
C CYS A 991 66.47 11.22 8.30
N SER A 992 66.41 10.78 7.03
CA SER A 992 67.13 11.44 5.92
C SER A 992 66.30 12.53 5.23
N ASN A 993 64.99 12.64 5.52
CA ASN A 993 64.15 13.70 5.00
C ASN A 993 64.23 14.97 5.87
N VAL A 994 65.18 15.85 5.53
CA VAL A 994 65.44 17.12 6.23
C VAL A 994 64.19 18.02 6.29
N SER A 995 63.39 18.06 5.22
CA SER A 995 62.15 18.85 5.17
C SER A 995 61.09 18.36 6.15
N PHE A 996 60.96 17.04 6.33
CA PHE A 996 60.08 16.44 7.35
C PHE A 996 60.53 16.81 8.77
N LEU A 997 61.84 16.73 9.06
CA LEU A 997 62.38 17.11 10.37
C LEU A 997 62.14 18.60 10.70
N TYR A 998 62.31 19.50 9.73
CA TYR A 998 61.96 20.92 9.91
C TYR A 998 60.45 21.14 10.10
N ALA A 999 59.59 20.38 9.41
CA ALA A 999 58.14 20.46 9.59
C ALA A 999 57.70 19.98 11.00
N VAL A 1000 58.31 18.91 11.51
CA VAL A 1000 58.11 18.44 12.89
C VAL A 1000 58.58 19.49 13.90
N GLN A 1001 59.79 20.06 13.72
CA GLN A 1001 60.30 21.11 14.59
C GLN A 1001 59.39 22.35 14.61
N ALA A 1002 58.88 22.77 13.45
CA ALA A 1002 57.96 23.90 13.32
C ALA A 1002 56.55 23.64 13.87
N CYS A 1003 56.17 22.38 14.06
CA CYS A 1003 54.92 21.98 14.71
C CYS A 1003 55.10 21.91 16.25
N VAL A 1004 56.14 21.22 16.71
CA VAL A 1004 56.51 21.09 18.13
C VAL A 1004 56.68 22.47 18.77
N GLY A 1005 57.42 23.38 18.13
CA GLY A 1005 57.60 24.76 18.60
C GLY A 1005 56.36 25.67 18.51
N LYS A 1006 55.21 25.16 18.07
CA LYS A 1006 53.91 25.89 18.02
C LYS A 1006 52.81 25.28 18.91
N VAL A 1007 52.97 24.03 19.34
CA VAL A 1007 51.88 23.23 19.94
C VAL A 1007 52.25 22.60 21.28
N CYS A 1008 53.54 22.38 21.57
CA CYS A 1008 54.00 21.71 22.80
C CYS A 1008 54.60 22.72 23.81
N ASP A 1009 54.42 22.46 25.10
CA ASP A 1009 55.09 23.21 26.17
C ASP A 1009 56.57 22.81 26.31
N ALA A 1010 57.37 23.64 26.97
CA ALA A 1010 58.84 23.57 26.89
C ALA A 1010 59.47 22.23 27.34
N GLU A 1011 58.90 21.54 28.35
CA GLU A 1011 59.37 20.21 28.76
C GLU A 1011 59.06 19.13 27.70
N ASP A 1012 57.88 19.18 27.07
CA ASP A 1012 57.49 18.26 26.00
C ASP A 1012 58.30 18.50 24.71
N GLN A 1013 58.71 19.75 24.44
CA GLN A 1013 59.61 20.05 23.32
C GLN A 1013 60.97 19.35 23.49
N GLU A 1014 61.58 19.45 24.68
CA GLU A 1014 62.85 18.78 25.01
C GLU A 1014 62.71 17.25 24.91
N ALA A 1015 61.66 16.68 25.52
CA ALA A 1015 61.38 15.23 25.45
C ALA A 1015 61.18 14.74 24.01
N THR A 1016 60.43 15.48 23.19
CA THR A 1016 60.19 15.15 21.78
C THR A 1016 61.47 15.24 20.94
N LEU A 1017 62.31 16.26 21.19
CA LEU A 1017 63.63 16.39 20.55
C LEU A 1017 64.58 15.26 20.95
N GLN A 1018 64.57 14.81 22.20
CA GLN A 1018 65.34 13.67 22.66
C GLN A 1018 64.85 12.34 22.05
N PHE A 1019 63.52 12.14 21.95
CA PHE A 1019 62.94 11.00 21.25
C PHE A 1019 63.34 10.96 19.77
N ALA A 1020 63.27 12.10 19.06
CA ALA A 1020 63.68 12.20 17.65
C ALA A 1020 65.18 11.90 17.46
N LYS A 1021 66.04 12.44 18.33
CA LYS A 1021 67.49 12.15 18.35
C LYS A 1021 67.75 10.65 18.58
N SER A 1022 67.06 10.03 19.54
CA SER A 1022 67.14 8.59 19.84
C SER A 1022 66.71 7.72 18.65
N TYR A 1023 65.56 8.04 18.05
CA TYR A 1023 65.02 7.32 16.91
C TYR A 1023 65.97 7.38 15.69
N CYS A 1024 66.50 8.55 15.34
CA CYS A 1024 67.45 8.68 14.23
C CYS A 1024 68.82 8.04 14.52
N ALA A 1025 69.29 8.09 15.78
CA ALA A 1025 70.50 7.38 16.20
C ALA A 1025 70.36 5.85 16.05
N SER A 1026 69.17 5.28 16.32
CA SER A 1026 68.88 3.86 16.08
C SER A 1026 68.99 3.45 14.61
N GLY A 1027 68.75 4.39 13.68
CA GLY A 1027 68.96 4.23 12.24
C GLY A 1027 70.38 4.54 11.76
N GLY A 1028 71.32 4.83 12.67
CA GLY A 1028 72.72 5.15 12.35
C GLY A 1028 72.97 6.57 11.85
N ILE A 1029 71.99 7.48 11.90
CA ILE A 1029 72.09 8.85 11.39
C ILE A 1029 72.26 9.83 12.55
N VAL A 1030 73.42 10.49 12.62
CA VAL A 1030 73.68 11.57 13.59
C VAL A 1030 73.15 12.90 13.02
N VAL A 1031 72.06 13.41 13.60
CA VAL A 1031 71.43 14.67 13.19
C VAL A 1031 71.73 15.77 14.20
N THR A 1032 72.43 16.83 13.78
CA THR A 1032 72.66 18.06 14.56
C THR A 1032 71.48 19.01 14.43
N LEU A 1033 70.61 19.06 15.45
CA LEU A 1033 69.51 20.02 15.55
C LEU A 1033 69.95 21.28 16.32
N PRO A 1034 69.60 22.51 15.88
CA PRO A 1034 69.93 23.75 16.60
C PRO A 1034 69.12 23.88 17.90
N THR A 1035 69.68 24.60 18.89
CA THR A 1035 69.20 24.58 20.28
C THR A 1035 68.36 25.78 20.74
N GLU A 1036 68.21 26.85 19.95
CA GLU A 1036 67.43 28.04 20.34
C GLU A 1036 66.53 28.54 19.21
N ILE A 1037 65.32 28.99 19.56
CA ILE A 1037 64.35 29.64 18.67
C ILE A 1037 63.90 30.94 19.35
N SER A 1038 64.13 32.08 18.70
CA SER A 1038 63.75 33.40 19.22
C SER A 1038 62.38 33.85 18.69
N SER A 1039 61.63 34.58 19.51
CA SER A 1039 60.28 35.06 19.21
C SER A 1039 60.24 36.59 19.08
N ASN A 1040 59.39 37.12 18.19
CA ASN A 1040 58.96 38.52 18.18
C ASN A 1040 57.69 38.74 17.34
N SER A 1041 57.06 39.91 17.48
CA SER A 1041 55.66 40.17 17.08
C SER A 1041 55.44 41.55 16.44
N SER A 1042 54.17 41.92 16.16
CA SER A 1042 53.68 43.18 15.51
C SER A 1042 54.00 43.31 14.00
N ALA A 1043 53.38 44.15 13.15
CA ALA A 1043 52.03 44.76 13.00
C ALA A 1043 51.96 45.40 11.57
N THR A 1044 50.92 46.03 10.99
CA THR A 1044 49.59 46.51 11.45
C THR A 1044 48.55 46.33 10.29
N ALA A 1045 47.64 47.29 10.01
CA ALA A 1045 46.70 47.26 8.87
C ALA A 1045 46.43 48.65 8.26
N THR A 1046 46.15 48.73 6.95
CA THR A 1046 45.59 49.90 6.21
C THR A 1046 44.99 49.49 4.86
N SER A 1047 44.37 50.43 4.11
CA SER A 1047 43.36 50.16 3.06
C SER A 1047 43.50 51.00 1.76
N SER A 1048 42.70 50.66 0.73
CA SER A 1048 42.42 51.41 -0.53
C SER A 1048 43.57 51.48 -1.58
N THR A 1049 43.39 51.76 -2.89
CA THR A 1049 42.21 52.15 -3.71
C THR A 1049 42.34 51.75 -5.20
N ALA A 1050 41.21 51.67 -5.92
CA ALA A 1050 40.97 52.04 -7.35
C ALA A 1050 41.88 51.59 -8.54
N ALA A 1051 41.31 50.70 -9.38
CA ALA A 1051 40.91 50.92 -10.79
C ALA A 1051 41.92 51.01 -12.00
N GLN A 1052 41.33 50.72 -13.18
CA GLN A 1052 41.71 51.03 -14.59
C GLN A 1052 42.79 50.22 -15.35
N THR A 1053 42.30 49.26 -16.16
CA THR A 1053 42.46 49.14 -17.64
C THR A 1053 43.77 49.50 -18.36
N GLY A 1054 44.26 48.63 -19.29
CA GLY A 1054 44.99 49.13 -20.48
C GLY A 1054 45.91 48.22 -21.33
N ALA A 1055 45.33 47.30 -22.13
CA ALA A 1055 45.73 46.94 -23.52
C ALA A 1055 47.18 46.52 -23.96
N SER A 1056 47.20 45.62 -24.97
CA SER A 1056 48.29 45.33 -25.95
C SER A 1056 49.52 44.52 -25.45
N ALA A 1057 50.27 43.78 -26.28
CA ALA A 1057 50.26 43.68 -27.76
C ALA A 1057 50.53 42.23 -28.28
N SER A 1058 50.71 42.10 -29.60
CA SER A 1058 51.01 40.88 -30.40
C SER A 1058 52.47 40.37 -30.20
N THR A 1059 53.00 39.29 -30.81
CA THR A 1059 52.86 38.83 -32.22
C THR A 1059 53.37 37.39 -32.46
N SER A 1060 53.03 36.84 -33.63
CA SER A 1060 53.35 35.53 -34.27
C SER A 1060 54.81 35.07 -34.32
N THR A 1061 55.03 33.75 -34.55
CA THR A 1061 55.60 33.19 -35.82
C THR A 1061 55.51 31.64 -35.89
N ASP A 1062 55.39 31.09 -37.11
CA ASP A 1062 55.36 29.64 -37.42
C ASP A 1062 56.75 28.99 -37.62
N ALA A 1063 56.84 27.66 -37.54
CA ALA A 1063 57.83 26.82 -38.24
C ALA A 1063 57.41 25.33 -38.33
N SER A 1064 57.90 24.61 -39.36
CA SER A 1064 57.56 23.21 -39.68
C SER A 1064 58.79 22.28 -39.76
N GLY A 1065 58.66 20.97 -39.52
CA GLY A 1065 59.73 19.97 -39.76
C GLY A 1065 59.29 18.50 -39.59
N SER A 1066 59.96 17.54 -40.25
CA SER A 1066 59.57 16.11 -40.31
C SER A 1066 60.74 15.16 -40.66
N ALA A 1067 60.48 13.83 -40.73
CA ALA A 1067 61.39 12.68 -41.02
C ALA A 1067 62.25 12.20 -39.82
N SER A 1068 62.36 10.91 -39.41
CA SER A 1068 62.46 9.56 -40.05
C SER A 1068 63.89 9.20 -40.54
N ALA A 1069 64.40 7.95 -40.54
CA ALA A 1069 63.91 6.62 -40.14
C ALA A 1069 65.06 5.85 -39.39
N THR A 1070 65.23 4.52 -39.21
CA THR A 1070 64.66 3.24 -39.73
C THR A 1070 64.73 2.22 -38.55
N SER A 1071 65.01 0.89 -38.52
CA SER A 1071 65.16 -0.37 -39.34
C SER A 1071 65.47 -1.49 -38.30
N THR A 1072 65.15 -2.79 -38.33
CA THR A 1072 64.38 -3.79 -39.15
C THR A 1072 64.11 -4.99 -38.17
N SER A 1073 63.77 -6.27 -38.45
CA SER A 1073 63.67 -7.15 -39.63
C SER A 1073 62.73 -8.37 -39.38
N THR A 1074 61.90 -8.70 -40.38
CA THR A 1074 61.54 -10.04 -40.94
C THR A 1074 62.07 -11.34 -40.28
N SER A 1075 61.39 -12.49 -40.28
CA SER A 1075 60.01 -12.97 -40.63
C SER A 1075 59.92 -14.48 -40.21
N SER A 1076 58.92 -15.35 -40.43
CA SER A 1076 57.62 -15.45 -41.14
C SER A 1076 56.80 -16.60 -40.45
N ALA A 1077 55.68 -17.22 -40.89
CA ALA A 1077 54.81 -17.20 -42.07
C ALA A 1077 53.39 -17.76 -41.73
N ALA A 1078 52.44 -17.69 -42.68
CA ALA A 1078 51.22 -18.52 -42.90
C ALA A 1078 50.20 -18.78 -41.74
N ALA A 1079 48.87 -18.63 -41.91
CA ALA A 1079 48.06 -18.16 -43.05
C ALA A 1079 46.61 -17.75 -42.65
N VAL A 1080 46.03 -16.75 -43.35
CA VAL A 1080 44.66 -16.65 -43.97
C VAL A 1080 43.40 -17.07 -43.14
N PRO A 1081 42.22 -16.35 -43.16
CA PRO A 1081 41.74 -15.30 -44.10
C PRO A 1081 41.11 -14.00 -43.47
N MET A 1082 40.89 -13.00 -44.36
CA MET A 1082 39.77 -12.02 -44.52
C MET A 1082 38.99 -11.45 -43.29
N ALA A 1083 38.65 -10.13 -43.18
CA ALA A 1083 37.97 -9.20 -44.11
C ALA A 1083 36.49 -9.59 -44.38
N THR A 1084 35.46 -8.74 -44.48
CA THR A 1084 35.18 -7.27 -44.49
C THR A 1084 33.75 -7.10 -43.91
N GLY A 1085 33.19 -5.97 -43.46
CA GLY A 1085 33.34 -4.54 -43.76
C GLY A 1085 31.94 -3.91 -43.94
N VAL A 1086 31.80 -2.58 -43.81
CA VAL A 1086 30.54 -1.79 -43.89
C VAL A 1086 29.56 -1.95 -42.72
N SER A 1087 29.22 -0.82 -42.07
CA SER A 1087 28.15 -0.71 -41.07
C SER A 1087 27.23 0.49 -41.36
N LYS A 1088 25.92 0.32 -41.15
CA LYS A 1088 24.85 1.30 -41.38
C LYS A 1088 23.62 0.89 -40.54
N TRP A 1089 22.75 1.85 -40.20
CA TRP A 1089 21.53 1.72 -39.37
C TRP A 1089 21.75 1.62 -37.86
N LEU A 1090 21.19 2.56 -37.08
CA LEU A 1090 21.09 2.47 -35.61
C LEU A 1090 20.08 3.49 -35.01
N VAL A 1091 18.75 3.23 -35.11
CA VAL A 1091 17.71 3.99 -34.36
C VAL A 1091 16.51 3.10 -33.97
N GLN A 1092 16.63 2.33 -32.89
CA GLN A 1092 15.57 1.68 -32.07
C GLN A 1092 16.29 0.95 -30.92
N ALA A 1093 15.95 1.03 -29.63
CA ALA A 1093 14.68 1.29 -28.94
C ALA A 1093 14.89 2.00 -27.58
N ALA A 1094 13.80 2.46 -26.93
CA ALA A 1094 13.80 2.95 -25.55
C ALA A 1094 12.35 3.01 -25.00
N GLY A 1095 12.21 3.13 -23.68
CA GLY A 1095 10.94 3.39 -22.99
C GLY A 1095 10.16 2.13 -22.60
N LEU A 1096 10.64 1.42 -21.59
CA LEU A 1096 9.85 0.75 -20.55
C LEU A 1096 10.58 0.96 -19.21
N GLY A 1097 9.86 0.97 -18.09
CA GLY A 1097 10.35 1.63 -16.86
C GLY A 1097 11.39 0.84 -16.08
N PHE A 1098 12.69 1.06 -16.37
CA PHE A 1098 13.82 0.48 -15.63
C PHE A 1098 14.96 1.48 -15.36
N ILE A 1099 14.77 2.32 -14.33
CA ILE A 1099 15.86 3.10 -13.71
C ILE A 1099 15.83 2.82 -12.21
N GLY A 1100 16.95 2.37 -11.63
CA GLY A 1100 16.96 1.90 -10.25
C GLY A 1100 18.29 1.32 -9.73
N VAL A 1101 19.44 1.72 -10.28
CA VAL A 1101 20.76 1.41 -9.72
C VAL A 1101 21.72 2.59 -9.95
N LEU A 1102 22.29 3.11 -8.85
CA LEU A 1102 23.24 4.24 -8.75
C LEU A 1102 22.72 5.60 -9.28
N GLY A 1103 22.71 6.60 -8.39
CA GLY A 1103 22.22 7.96 -8.70
C GLY A 1103 22.20 8.87 -7.46
N VAL A 1104 23.25 9.69 -7.31
CA VAL A 1104 23.41 10.77 -6.31
C VAL A 1104 23.50 10.26 -4.85
N GLY A 1105 23.78 11.16 -3.89
CA GLY A 1105 23.75 10.92 -2.43
C GLY A 1105 22.35 10.64 -1.86
N GLY A 1106 21.61 9.78 -2.56
CA GLY A 1106 20.19 9.52 -2.37
C GLY A 1106 19.82 8.83 -1.06
N VAL A 1107 18.56 9.06 -0.70
CA VAL A 1107 17.80 8.30 0.28
C VAL A 1107 17.83 6.80 -0.07
N TRP A 1108 18.11 5.93 0.90
CA TRP A 1108 17.70 4.53 0.81
C TRP A 1108 16.44 4.33 1.66
N GLU A 1109 15.33 4.06 0.97
CA GLU A 1109 14.13 3.36 1.51
C GLU A 1109 14.32 1.85 1.24
N LEU A 1110 13.82 0.99 2.15
CA LEU A 1110 14.37 -0.36 2.41
C LEU A 1110 13.55 -1.53 1.84
#